data_AF-A0A954V7L8-F1
#
_entry.id   AF-A0A954V7L8-F1
#
_cell.length_a   1.000
_cell.length_b   1.000
_cell.length_c   1.000
_cell.angle_alpha   90.00
_cell.angle_beta   90.00
_cell.angle_gamma   90.00
#
_symmetry.space_group_name_H-M   'P 1'
#
loop_
_entity.id
_entity.type
_entity.pdbx_description
1 polymer ?
#
loop_
_entity_poly.entity_id
_entity_poly.type
_entity_poly.pdbx_seq_one_letter_code
_entity_poly.pdbx_strand_id
1 'polypeptide(L)'
;MLRITVISSPDNAERYYSAADYYLDEEAVPARWHGQGAERLGLHGELVFDHFSALCRNRHPLTGKQITAAHRDNRRVGYDITFSVSKSVSILYALAGDERILKAFQQSVQDTMQLIEQDAAVRLRKDGANSDRLVGNLVYSDFYHSLSRPTGQDNVPQPQLHAHVVVQNMAFDSEEGIWKALQAGGIKASAPYFQAAFRAKLAERIQQLGYEIDVNDNDFEIRGIPDRVIKAFSKRTEEVEQLARMLANEQGVAQLSADAKAKLGATSRRNKVKHLDWQQLKDHWHSEISHADIQAVHFTHEDARKQLGNFQDRSAAAFQLALDHLLERHSVVSERQLIAETLRRGLGAVRLDSARQQLQRTDLLKAVYDGTPMVTTRQAMDEEKELIAVAKRGMGVMRPIGTISETDLSDLNAGQKAAVRHLLSTRDRFALVSGRAGVGKTTMLVATKDAMEQAGKRVTVLAPTSSAARGTLRSDGVATAETLQRFIVDRQMQLRAAGQQVLVDEASLAGIKDLLALSRLAERHDFRVAYIGDARQHKSVGRGHILKVLEDFGGVRPVNVHDILRQTGEYKKTVELLAEGKAEEAFDRLDKQGAIRTDGYEALARTFVEHLQRGRTITVVSPTHAEGAVVAQHIRAQLKEANLIADDDRLFSRLVDLQTTEADRMDPNQDYTGMTAQFVRNKGPFRAGQRFLVEHDTQDVLRQFATAYRLYRTETFPVAVNERLRVTSGGRTLCGHRLETGSSYTVKSFTRDGNIILKNGWEVSKEFQHLSQDYVVTSFAAQSRTTDSVLVAMGSVSFPAVNATSFYVSLSRGKLSGQALVFTDDPAGLRKAVTRPDEKLTASETVGRPSRRSRLKHRLQHFVRVSRHKLGSVRSAIKPKELDHGDTSTQGLAR
;
A
#
# COMPACT_ATOMS: atom_id res chain seq x y z
N MET A 1 -12.00 -17.59 -2.19
CA MET A 1 -11.91 -16.25 -1.55
C MET A 1 -12.22 -16.36 -0.06
N LEU A 2 -11.54 -15.60 0.80
CA LEU A 2 -11.90 -15.46 2.23
C LEU A 2 -12.31 -14.02 2.51
N ARG A 3 -13.49 -13.81 3.10
CA ARG A 3 -14.00 -12.48 3.46
C ARG A 3 -14.39 -12.43 4.93
N ILE A 4 -14.08 -11.33 5.61
CA ILE A 4 -14.47 -11.10 7.02
C ILE A 4 -15.38 -9.86 7.07
N THR A 5 -16.66 -10.09 7.38
CA THR A 5 -17.71 -9.08 7.44
C THR A 5 -18.19 -8.90 8.88
N VAL A 6 -18.39 -7.66 9.32
CA VAL A 6 -18.92 -7.38 10.66
C VAL A 6 -20.43 -7.57 10.66
N ILE A 7 -20.95 -8.31 11.63
CA ILE A 7 -22.38 -8.44 11.90
C ILE A 7 -22.75 -7.37 12.94
N SER A 8 -23.60 -6.42 12.53
CA SER A 8 -23.96 -5.25 13.35
C SER A 8 -25.34 -5.32 13.99
N SER A 9 -26.19 -6.26 13.60
CA SER A 9 -27.57 -6.38 14.10
C SER A 9 -27.91 -7.85 14.41
N PRO A 10 -28.40 -8.14 15.64
CA PRO A 10 -28.84 -9.49 15.99
C PRO A 10 -30.01 -9.95 15.12
N ASP A 11 -30.98 -9.07 14.86
CA ASP A 11 -32.17 -9.42 14.07
C ASP A 11 -31.83 -9.70 12.61
N ASN A 12 -30.84 -8.99 12.04
CA ASN A 12 -30.36 -9.29 10.70
C ASN A 12 -29.60 -10.62 10.67
N ALA A 13 -28.79 -10.91 11.68
CA ALA A 13 -28.10 -12.20 11.79
C ALA A 13 -29.09 -13.35 11.90
N GLU A 14 -30.09 -13.19 12.76
CA GLU A 14 -31.15 -14.19 12.93
C GLU A 14 -31.89 -14.41 11.64
N ARG A 15 -32.43 -13.38 10.99
CA ARG A 15 -33.13 -13.53 9.71
C ARG A 15 -32.29 -14.17 8.62
N TYR A 16 -30.99 -13.88 8.59
CA TYR A 16 -30.09 -14.36 7.55
C TYR A 16 -29.72 -15.84 7.74
N TYR A 17 -29.51 -16.27 8.99
CA TYR A 17 -29.11 -17.63 9.31
C TYR A 17 -30.28 -18.50 9.82
N SER A 18 -31.49 -17.92 10.01
CA SER A 18 -32.72 -18.64 10.36
C SER A 18 -33.30 -19.27 9.09
N ALA A 19 -32.94 -20.52 8.80
CA ALA A 19 -33.66 -21.52 7.99
C ALA A 19 -34.20 -21.17 6.57
N ALA A 20 -34.41 -19.91 6.18
CA ALA A 20 -35.06 -19.50 4.94
C ALA A 20 -34.16 -19.66 3.70
N ASP A 21 -32.84 -19.56 3.85
CA ASP A 21 -31.87 -19.96 2.82
C ASP A 21 -31.49 -21.46 2.91
N TYR A 22 -31.88 -22.14 3.99
CA TYR A 22 -31.51 -23.51 4.32
C TYR A 22 -32.41 -24.56 3.62
N TYR A 23 -33.65 -24.20 3.30
CA TYR A 23 -34.63 -25.09 2.63
C TYR A 23 -34.62 -25.03 1.10
N LEU A 24 -33.66 -24.32 0.49
CA LEU A 24 -33.46 -24.32 -0.97
C LEU A 24 -32.43 -25.36 -1.43
N ASP A 25 -31.70 -25.95 -0.48
CA ASP A 25 -30.61 -26.90 -0.73
C ASP A 25 -31.00 -28.21 -0.04
N GLU A 26 -31.57 -29.17 -0.78
CA GLU A 26 -31.96 -30.48 -0.23
C GLU A 26 -30.77 -31.27 0.33
N GLU A 27 -29.54 -30.87 -0.01
CA GLU A 27 -28.26 -31.40 0.51
C GLU A 27 -27.69 -30.59 1.69
N ALA A 28 -28.46 -29.65 2.29
CA ALA A 28 -27.96 -28.77 3.34
C ALA A 28 -27.41 -29.52 4.58
N VAL A 29 -26.10 -29.42 4.79
CA VAL A 29 -25.40 -30.03 5.93
C VAL A 29 -25.74 -29.28 7.22
N PRO A 30 -26.29 -29.97 8.26
CA PRO A 30 -26.57 -29.38 9.57
C PRO A 30 -25.46 -28.46 10.05
N ALA A 31 -25.80 -27.20 10.35
CA ALA A 31 -24.84 -26.26 10.93
C ALA A 31 -24.33 -26.80 12.27
N ARG A 32 -23.05 -26.58 12.59
CA ARG A 32 -22.43 -27.16 13.82
C ARG A 32 -21.72 -26.11 14.65
N TRP A 33 -21.63 -26.37 15.96
CA TRP A 33 -20.82 -25.59 16.89
C TRP A 33 -19.36 -26.04 16.86
N HIS A 34 -18.46 -25.05 16.90
CA HIS A 34 -17.01 -25.25 16.89
C HIS A 34 -16.28 -24.23 17.77
N GLY A 35 -15.01 -24.55 18.05
CA GLY A 35 -14.09 -23.72 18.81
C GLY A 35 -14.08 -24.04 20.30
N GLN A 36 -12.93 -23.82 20.93
CA GLN A 36 -12.70 -24.06 22.35
C GLN A 36 -13.60 -23.18 23.24
N GLY A 37 -14.03 -22.02 22.72
CA GLY A 37 -15.01 -21.18 23.40
C GLY A 37 -16.40 -21.84 23.44
N ALA A 38 -16.83 -22.47 22.35
CA ALA A 38 -18.11 -23.17 22.29
C ALA A 38 -18.13 -24.35 23.26
N GLU A 39 -17.05 -25.13 23.31
CA GLU A 39 -16.88 -26.23 24.27
C GLU A 39 -16.99 -25.75 25.72
N ARG A 40 -16.40 -24.60 26.06
CA ARG A 40 -16.51 -23.98 27.40
C ARG A 40 -17.93 -23.57 27.76
N LEU A 41 -18.78 -23.29 26.77
CA LEU A 41 -20.20 -23.00 26.96
C LEU A 41 -21.08 -24.27 26.96
N GLY A 42 -20.48 -25.45 26.80
CA GLY A 42 -21.19 -26.73 26.66
C GLY A 42 -21.91 -26.88 25.32
N LEU A 43 -21.48 -26.14 24.28
CA LEU A 43 -22.05 -26.19 22.95
C LEU A 43 -21.25 -27.17 22.09
N HIS A 44 -21.90 -28.24 21.66
CA HIS A 44 -21.30 -29.31 20.86
C HIS A 44 -22.25 -29.77 19.75
N GLY A 45 -21.68 -30.33 18.68
CA GLY A 45 -22.46 -30.99 17.64
C GLY A 45 -23.30 -30.02 16.81
N GLU A 46 -24.52 -30.42 16.48
CA GLU A 46 -25.46 -29.65 15.67
C GLU A 46 -25.90 -28.35 16.37
N LEU A 47 -26.07 -27.29 15.58
CA LEU A 47 -26.46 -25.98 16.05
C LEU A 47 -27.94 -25.95 16.38
N VAL A 48 -28.24 -25.73 17.67
CA VAL A 48 -29.58 -25.32 18.11
C VAL A 48 -29.74 -23.82 17.88
N PHE A 49 -30.71 -23.43 17.05
CA PHE A 49 -30.86 -22.04 16.61
C PHE A 49 -31.16 -21.06 17.75
N ASP A 50 -31.91 -21.48 18.77
CA ASP A 50 -32.16 -20.64 19.95
C ASP A 50 -30.87 -20.34 20.74
N HIS A 51 -29.92 -21.27 20.77
CA HIS A 51 -28.61 -21.02 21.37
C HIS A 51 -27.82 -19.98 20.56
N PHE A 52 -27.89 -20.06 19.23
CA PHE A 52 -27.28 -19.07 18.34
C PHE A 52 -27.88 -17.68 18.56
N SER A 53 -29.21 -17.58 18.58
CA SER A 53 -29.92 -16.33 18.85
C SER A 53 -29.56 -15.74 20.22
N ALA A 54 -29.48 -16.58 21.26
CA ALA A 54 -29.09 -16.13 22.60
C ALA A 54 -27.70 -15.47 22.59
N LEU A 55 -26.72 -16.08 21.93
CA LEU A 55 -25.37 -15.53 21.80
C LEU A 55 -25.35 -14.22 20.99
N CYS A 56 -26.12 -14.15 19.90
CA CYS A 56 -26.32 -12.92 19.12
C CYS A 56 -26.93 -11.79 19.96
N ARG A 57 -27.60 -12.10 21.08
CA ARG A 57 -28.15 -11.14 22.05
C ARG A 57 -27.34 -11.02 23.35
N ASN A 58 -26.10 -11.50 23.37
CA ASN A 58 -25.19 -11.47 24.54
C ASN A 58 -25.70 -12.25 25.76
N ARG A 59 -26.51 -13.29 25.53
CA ARG A 59 -27.09 -14.14 26.58
C ARG A 59 -26.48 -15.53 26.52
N HIS A 60 -26.23 -16.09 27.69
CA HIS A 60 -25.77 -17.45 27.86
C HIS A 60 -26.89 -18.40 27.42
N PRO A 61 -26.64 -19.32 26.47
CA PRO A 61 -27.68 -20.15 25.87
C PRO A 61 -28.40 -21.03 26.90
N LEU A 62 -27.66 -21.57 27.87
CA LEU A 62 -28.22 -22.45 28.90
C LEU A 62 -28.76 -21.75 30.16
N THR A 63 -28.22 -20.58 30.54
CA THR A 63 -28.56 -19.93 31.82
C THR A 63 -29.34 -18.62 31.66
N GLY A 64 -29.45 -18.10 30.43
CA GLY A 64 -30.06 -16.82 30.12
C GLY A 64 -29.30 -15.58 30.63
N LYS A 65 -28.26 -15.76 31.46
CA LYS A 65 -27.46 -14.67 32.03
C LYS A 65 -26.65 -13.95 30.96
N GLN A 66 -26.37 -12.67 31.19
CA GLN A 66 -25.50 -11.90 30.30
C GLN A 66 -24.07 -12.46 30.32
N ILE A 67 -23.45 -12.62 29.14
CA ILE A 67 -22.10 -13.20 29.02
C ILE A 67 -21.01 -12.14 29.25
N THR A 68 -21.00 -11.08 28.45
CA THR A 68 -19.98 -10.02 28.54
C THR A 68 -20.48 -8.86 29.40
N ALA A 69 -19.59 -8.17 30.13
CA ALA A 69 -19.96 -7.19 31.15
C ALA A 69 -20.77 -5.97 30.65
N ALA A 70 -20.73 -5.63 29.37
CA ALA A 70 -21.41 -4.45 28.82
C ALA A 70 -22.33 -4.80 27.64
N HIS A 71 -23.61 -4.43 27.73
CA HIS A 71 -24.55 -4.42 26.61
C HIS A 71 -24.71 -2.99 26.10
N ARG A 72 -24.54 -2.79 24.79
CA ARG A 72 -24.80 -1.52 24.10
C ARG A 72 -25.66 -1.83 22.87
N ASP A 73 -26.62 -0.97 22.55
CA ASP A 73 -27.55 -1.22 21.44
C ASP A 73 -26.83 -1.31 20.09
N ASN A 74 -25.77 -0.51 19.90
CA ASN A 74 -24.92 -0.54 18.70
C ASN A 74 -23.69 -1.45 18.85
N ARG A 75 -23.79 -2.54 19.63
CA ARG A 75 -22.67 -3.49 19.76
C ARG A 75 -22.44 -4.24 18.45
N ARG A 76 -21.18 -4.63 18.20
CA ARG A 76 -20.89 -5.66 17.20
C ARG A 76 -21.39 -7.00 17.73
N VAL A 77 -22.17 -7.70 16.93
CA VAL A 77 -22.77 -9.00 17.29
C VAL A 77 -21.74 -10.11 17.10
N GLY A 78 -21.04 -10.06 15.99
CA GLY A 78 -20.11 -11.09 15.56
C GLY A 78 -19.46 -10.72 14.24
N TYR A 79 -18.87 -11.73 13.61
CA TYR A 79 -18.18 -11.65 12.35
C TYR A 79 -18.58 -12.85 11.49
N ASP A 80 -18.89 -12.61 10.22
CA ASP A 80 -19.07 -13.65 9.22
C ASP A 80 -17.76 -13.80 8.44
N ILE A 81 -17.15 -14.98 8.54
CA ILE A 81 -15.98 -15.37 7.77
C ILE A 81 -16.44 -16.28 6.63
N THR A 82 -16.61 -15.69 5.45
CA THR A 82 -17.07 -16.41 4.26
C THR A 82 -15.90 -17.03 3.51
N PHE A 83 -15.95 -18.34 3.28
CA PHE A 83 -15.03 -19.09 2.44
C PHE A 83 -15.73 -19.48 1.15
N SER A 84 -15.13 -19.20 -0.01
CA SER A 84 -15.66 -19.61 -1.31
C SER A 84 -14.61 -20.34 -2.11
N VAL A 85 -14.99 -21.41 -2.80
CA VAL A 85 -14.13 -22.13 -3.74
C VAL A 85 -14.18 -21.47 -5.13
N SER A 86 -13.31 -21.90 -6.05
CA SER A 86 -13.35 -21.46 -7.44
C SER A 86 -14.56 -22.04 -8.18
N LYS A 87 -14.90 -21.43 -9.33
CA LYS A 87 -16.16 -21.77 -9.99
C LYS A 87 -16.13 -23.18 -10.56
N SER A 88 -14.99 -23.61 -11.13
CA SER A 88 -14.81 -24.98 -11.61
C SER A 88 -15.02 -26.03 -10.51
N VAL A 89 -14.54 -25.79 -9.29
CA VAL A 89 -14.76 -26.70 -8.14
C VAL A 89 -16.24 -26.81 -7.81
N SER A 90 -16.98 -25.70 -7.85
CA SER A 90 -18.43 -25.69 -7.63
C SER A 90 -19.19 -26.43 -8.73
N ILE A 91 -18.80 -26.23 -9.99
CA ILE A 91 -19.39 -26.90 -11.16
C ILE A 91 -19.18 -28.41 -11.08
N LEU A 92 -17.96 -28.83 -10.74
CA LEU A 92 -17.60 -30.24 -10.64
C LEU A 92 -18.37 -30.94 -9.51
N TYR A 93 -18.49 -30.31 -8.34
CA TYR A 93 -19.34 -30.82 -7.26
C TYR A 93 -20.79 -30.97 -7.73
N ALA A 94 -21.37 -29.93 -8.33
CA ALA A 94 -22.79 -29.90 -8.69
C ALA A 94 -23.16 -30.81 -9.87
N LEU A 95 -22.36 -30.84 -10.95
CA LEU A 95 -22.67 -31.58 -12.17
C LEU A 95 -22.13 -33.02 -12.16
N ALA A 96 -20.93 -33.25 -11.61
CA ALA A 96 -20.36 -34.60 -11.54
C ALA A 96 -20.78 -35.37 -10.28
N GLY A 97 -21.30 -34.68 -9.25
CA GLY A 97 -21.77 -35.30 -8.00
C GLY A 97 -20.65 -35.88 -7.13
N ASP A 98 -19.45 -35.29 -7.15
CA ASP A 98 -18.33 -35.79 -6.36
C ASP A 98 -18.34 -35.26 -4.92
N GLU A 99 -19.02 -36.00 -4.04
CA GLU A 99 -19.11 -35.74 -2.59
C GLU A 99 -17.75 -35.61 -1.87
N ARG A 100 -16.66 -36.13 -2.45
CA ARG A 100 -15.32 -36.00 -1.86
C ARG A 100 -14.86 -34.54 -1.84
N ILE A 101 -15.36 -33.71 -2.77
CA ILE A 101 -15.06 -32.28 -2.86
C ILE A 101 -15.62 -31.53 -1.64
N LEU A 102 -16.86 -31.82 -1.25
CA LEU A 102 -17.49 -31.19 -0.08
C LEU A 102 -16.67 -31.48 1.19
N LYS A 103 -16.26 -32.74 1.39
CA LYS A 103 -15.40 -33.13 2.53
C LYS A 103 -14.05 -32.41 2.51
N ALA A 104 -13.40 -32.32 1.34
CA ALA A 104 -12.15 -31.59 1.18
C ALA A 104 -12.28 -30.10 1.49
N PHE A 105 -13.41 -29.49 1.09
CA PHE A 105 -13.72 -28.09 1.39
C PHE A 105 -13.99 -27.89 2.88
N GLN A 106 -14.83 -28.73 3.50
CA GLN A 106 -15.13 -28.68 4.94
C GLN A 106 -13.86 -28.75 5.80
N GLN A 107 -12.98 -29.72 5.53
CA GLN A 107 -11.71 -29.86 6.22
C GLN A 107 -10.80 -28.63 6.03
N SER A 108 -10.77 -28.05 4.82
CA SER A 108 -9.97 -26.85 4.55
C SER A 108 -10.48 -25.62 5.31
N VAL A 109 -11.81 -25.49 5.46
CA VAL A 109 -12.43 -24.46 6.30
C VAL A 109 -12.07 -24.69 7.77
N GLN A 110 -12.28 -25.90 8.28
CA GLN A 110 -12.01 -26.25 9.68
C GLN A 110 -10.54 -26.01 10.08
N ASP A 111 -9.58 -26.52 9.30
CA ASP A 111 -8.18 -26.30 9.64
C ASP A 111 -7.76 -24.82 9.52
N THR A 112 -8.42 -24.04 8.68
CA THR A 112 -8.15 -22.60 8.59
C THR A 112 -8.76 -21.86 9.77
N MET A 113 -9.95 -22.26 10.22
CA MET A 113 -10.57 -21.72 11.42
C MET A 113 -9.77 -22.02 12.69
N GLN A 114 -9.11 -23.17 12.78
CA GLN A 114 -8.16 -23.45 13.88
C GLN A 114 -6.99 -22.45 13.91
N LEU A 115 -6.47 -22.04 12.75
CA LEU A 115 -5.45 -20.99 12.67
C LEU A 115 -6.00 -19.63 13.10
N ILE A 116 -7.25 -19.33 12.73
CA ILE A 116 -7.93 -18.08 13.10
C ILE A 116 -8.22 -18.05 14.60
N GLU A 117 -8.61 -19.17 15.20
CA GLU A 117 -8.90 -19.30 16.62
C GLU A 117 -7.67 -19.06 17.49
N GLN A 118 -6.50 -19.56 17.07
CA GLN A 118 -5.21 -19.29 17.75
C GLN A 118 -4.90 -17.78 17.86
N ASP A 119 -5.44 -16.98 16.94
CA ASP A 119 -5.27 -15.53 16.88
C ASP A 119 -6.37 -14.75 17.60
N ALA A 120 -7.32 -15.43 18.23
CA ALA A 120 -8.35 -14.80 19.02
C ALA A 120 -7.70 -14.01 20.17
N ALA A 121 -8.05 -12.73 20.26
CA ALA A 121 -7.53 -11.82 21.28
C ALA A 121 -8.66 -11.12 22.02
N VAL A 122 -8.37 -10.66 23.24
CA VAL A 122 -9.23 -9.76 24.01
C VAL A 122 -8.44 -8.52 24.40
N ARG A 123 -9.13 -7.40 24.58
CA ARG A 123 -8.49 -6.15 25.00
C ARG A 123 -8.30 -6.11 26.51
N LEU A 124 -7.10 -5.78 26.94
CA LEU A 124 -6.75 -5.45 28.33
C LEU A 124 -6.81 -3.93 28.51
N ARG A 125 -7.50 -3.50 29.57
CA ARG A 125 -7.56 -2.10 30.00
C ARG A 125 -7.22 -2.03 31.47
N LYS A 126 -6.01 -1.55 31.79
CA LYS A 126 -5.55 -1.37 33.16
C LYS A 126 -4.66 -0.14 33.25
N ASP A 127 -4.90 0.74 34.23
CA ASP A 127 -4.06 1.91 34.54
C ASP A 127 -3.72 2.82 33.33
N GLY A 128 -4.68 3.01 32.42
CA GLY A 128 -4.48 3.80 31.19
C GLY A 128 -3.74 3.09 30.05
N ALA A 129 -3.24 1.87 30.28
CA ALA A 129 -2.66 1.03 29.24
C ALA A 129 -3.76 0.30 28.44
N ASN A 130 -3.57 0.26 27.12
CA ASN A 130 -4.38 -0.49 26.17
C ASN A 130 -3.47 -1.50 25.46
N SER A 131 -3.61 -2.79 25.78
CA SER A 131 -2.92 -3.87 25.08
C SER A 131 -3.91 -4.98 24.75
N ASP A 132 -3.52 -5.86 23.84
CA ASP A 132 -4.34 -7.03 23.47
C ASP A 132 -3.63 -8.29 23.99
N ARG A 133 -4.40 -9.25 24.52
CA ARG A 133 -3.92 -10.57 24.98
C ARG A 133 -4.51 -11.64 24.06
N LEU A 134 -3.67 -12.52 23.53
CA LEU A 134 -4.12 -13.72 22.82
C LEU A 134 -4.74 -14.69 23.83
N VAL A 135 -5.94 -15.17 23.52
CA VAL A 135 -6.70 -16.11 24.36
C VAL A 135 -6.95 -17.44 23.66
N GLY A 136 -6.77 -17.49 22.33
CA GLY A 136 -6.74 -18.75 21.58
C GLY A 136 -8.05 -19.53 21.59
N ASN A 137 -9.21 -18.87 21.78
CA ASN A 137 -10.51 -19.51 21.79
C ASN A 137 -11.57 -18.64 21.12
N LEU A 138 -12.45 -19.28 20.35
CA LEU A 138 -13.60 -18.67 19.69
C LEU A 138 -14.86 -19.49 19.95
N VAL A 139 -16.02 -18.85 19.80
CA VAL A 139 -17.32 -19.50 19.69
C VAL A 139 -17.80 -19.25 18.26
N TYR A 140 -17.89 -20.29 17.44
CA TYR A 140 -18.31 -20.12 16.05
C TYR A 140 -19.14 -21.29 15.52
N SER A 141 -19.86 -21.03 14.44
CA SER A 141 -20.66 -22.03 13.72
C SER A 141 -20.48 -21.94 12.22
N ASP A 142 -20.54 -23.06 11.52
CA ASP A 142 -20.39 -23.14 10.07
C ASP A 142 -21.72 -23.44 9.36
N PHE A 143 -21.97 -22.73 8.26
CA PHE A 143 -23.11 -22.92 7.39
C PHE A 143 -22.59 -23.14 5.97
N TYR A 144 -22.74 -24.35 5.44
CA TYR A 144 -22.30 -24.70 4.08
C TYR A 144 -23.46 -24.55 3.10
N HIS A 145 -23.16 -24.01 1.93
CA HIS A 145 -24.14 -23.78 0.86
C HIS A 145 -23.55 -24.21 -0.47
N SER A 146 -24.36 -24.87 -1.30
CA SER A 146 -23.97 -25.35 -2.63
C SER A 146 -24.47 -24.47 -3.77
N LEU A 147 -25.36 -23.53 -3.47
CA LEU A 147 -26.07 -22.69 -4.43
C LEU A 147 -25.77 -21.22 -4.26
N SER A 148 -25.66 -20.50 -5.38
CA SER A 148 -25.70 -19.04 -5.38
C SER A 148 -27.10 -18.55 -5.08
N ARG A 149 -27.23 -17.26 -4.78
CA ARG A 149 -28.55 -16.61 -4.87
C ARG A 149 -29.09 -16.72 -6.31
N PRO A 150 -30.42 -16.78 -6.51
CA PRO A 150 -31.03 -16.79 -7.83
C PRO A 150 -30.56 -15.61 -8.69
N THR A 151 -30.27 -15.89 -9.97
CA THR A 151 -29.79 -14.90 -10.95
C THR A 151 -30.51 -15.05 -12.28
N GLY A 152 -30.35 -14.06 -13.18
CA GLY A 152 -30.96 -14.12 -14.51
C GLY A 152 -32.47 -13.80 -14.54
N GLN A 153 -33.05 -13.84 -15.74
CA GLN A 153 -34.49 -13.64 -15.96
C GLN A 153 -35.33 -14.85 -15.52
N ASP A 154 -34.72 -16.03 -15.56
CA ASP A 154 -35.26 -17.33 -15.16
C ASP A 154 -35.32 -17.52 -13.63
N ASN A 155 -34.55 -16.73 -12.89
CA ASN A 155 -34.48 -16.69 -11.43
C ASN A 155 -34.14 -18.05 -10.81
N VAL A 156 -33.17 -18.73 -11.42
CA VAL A 156 -32.63 -20.03 -10.98
C VAL A 156 -31.26 -19.82 -10.33
N PRO A 157 -30.95 -20.48 -9.19
CA PRO A 157 -29.62 -20.43 -8.58
C PRO A 157 -28.56 -21.17 -9.41
N GLN A 158 -27.29 -20.79 -9.27
CA GLN A 158 -26.15 -21.41 -9.96
C GLN A 158 -25.26 -22.18 -8.98
N PRO A 159 -24.42 -23.14 -9.44
CA PRO A 159 -23.52 -23.89 -8.57
C PRO A 159 -22.51 -23.00 -7.84
N GLN A 160 -22.58 -22.84 -6.53
CA GLN A 160 -21.62 -22.01 -5.80
C GLN A 160 -21.37 -22.58 -4.42
N LEU A 161 -20.33 -23.40 -4.31
CA LEU A 161 -19.92 -24.00 -3.05
C LEU A 161 -19.20 -22.95 -2.18
N HIS A 162 -19.76 -22.67 -1.01
CA HIS A 162 -19.22 -21.71 -0.06
C HIS A 162 -19.65 -22.03 1.37
N ALA A 163 -18.98 -21.41 2.34
CA ALA A 163 -19.27 -21.55 3.75
C ALA A 163 -19.32 -20.19 4.42
N HIS A 164 -20.36 -19.93 5.20
CA HIS A 164 -20.42 -18.83 6.15
C HIS A 164 -20.02 -19.34 7.53
N VAL A 165 -18.91 -18.84 8.07
CA VAL A 165 -18.48 -19.18 9.43
C VAL A 165 -18.75 -18.00 10.35
N VAL A 166 -19.79 -18.13 11.19
CA VAL A 166 -20.25 -17.05 12.08
C VAL A 166 -19.51 -17.14 13.41
N VAL A 167 -18.59 -16.20 13.62
CA VAL A 167 -17.85 -16.03 14.86
C VAL A 167 -18.59 -15.06 15.78
N GLN A 168 -18.97 -15.51 16.97
CA GLN A 168 -19.61 -14.68 17.97
C GLN A 168 -18.60 -13.65 18.52
N ASN A 169 -19.04 -12.43 18.82
CA ASN A 169 -18.16 -11.37 19.34
C ASN A 169 -17.83 -11.57 20.83
N MET A 170 -17.23 -12.71 21.16
CA MET A 170 -16.80 -13.06 22.50
C MET A 170 -15.64 -14.04 22.49
N ALA A 171 -14.78 -13.94 23.50
CA ALA A 171 -13.76 -14.92 23.81
C ALA A 171 -13.53 -14.94 25.33
N PHE A 172 -13.12 -16.09 25.86
CA PHE A 172 -12.89 -16.31 27.28
C PHE A 172 -11.44 -15.94 27.64
N ASP A 173 -11.26 -15.04 28.61
CA ASP A 173 -9.96 -14.69 29.16
C ASP A 173 -9.68 -15.59 30.36
N SER A 174 -8.89 -16.65 30.15
CA SER A 174 -8.57 -17.63 31.19
C SER A 174 -7.76 -17.05 32.35
N GLU A 175 -7.01 -15.97 32.12
CA GLU A 175 -6.24 -15.30 33.19
C GLU A 175 -7.14 -14.48 34.12
N GLU A 176 -8.23 -13.89 33.60
CA GLU A 176 -9.19 -13.12 34.40
C GLU A 176 -10.46 -13.89 34.77
N GLY A 177 -10.67 -15.08 34.20
CA GLY A 177 -11.83 -15.93 34.45
C GLY A 177 -13.15 -15.36 33.92
N ILE A 178 -13.10 -14.45 32.93
CA ILE A 178 -14.29 -13.74 32.42
C ILE A 178 -14.37 -13.76 30.89
N TRP A 179 -15.59 -13.65 30.38
CA TRP A 179 -15.85 -13.45 28.96
C TRP A 179 -15.72 -11.97 28.57
N LYS A 180 -14.98 -11.71 27.49
CA LYS A 180 -14.77 -10.37 26.93
C LYS A 180 -15.17 -10.34 25.47
N ALA A 181 -15.39 -9.13 24.95
CA ALA A 181 -15.60 -8.93 23.52
C ALA A 181 -14.33 -9.31 22.74
N LEU A 182 -14.51 -9.97 21.60
CA LEU A 182 -13.43 -10.38 20.72
C LEU A 182 -12.75 -9.15 20.10
N GLN A 183 -11.43 -9.08 20.20
CA GLN A 183 -10.59 -8.12 19.50
C GLN A 183 -10.14 -8.70 18.15
N ALA A 184 -11.01 -8.63 17.15
CA ALA A 184 -10.76 -9.21 15.82
C ALA A 184 -9.80 -8.40 14.93
N GLY A 185 -9.19 -7.31 15.45
CA GLY A 185 -8.30 -6.45 14.68
C GLY A 185 -7.10 -7.20 14.08
N GLY A 186 -6.44 -8.04 14.89
CA GLY A 186 -5.31 -8.87 14.45
C GLY A 186 -5.71 -9.93 13.41
N ILE A 187 -6.89 -10.54 13.60
CA ILE A 187 -7.46 -11.50 12.64
C ILE A 187 -7.71 -10.82 11.29
N LYS A 188 -8.34 -9.64 11.28
CA LYS A 188 -8.61 -8.89 10.05
C LYS A 188 -7.31 -8.46 9.35
N ALA A 189 -6.29 -8.04 10.09
CA ALA A 189 -4.98 -7.71 9.55
C ALA A 189 -4.27 -8.93 8.93
N SER A 190 -4.53 -10.13 9.46
CA SER A 190 -3.96 -11.40 8.98
C SER A 190 -4.85 -12.12 7.94
N ALA A 191 -5.95 -11.52 7.48
CA ALA A 191 -6.85 -12.13 6.50
C ALA A 191 -6.15 -12.63 5.21
N PRO A 192 -5.15 -11.92 4.62
CA PRO A 192 -4.41 -12.44 3.47
C PRO A 192 -3.66 -13.75 3.76
N TYR A 193 -3.13 -13.90 4.99
CA TYR A 193 -2.46 -15.13 5.42
C TYR A 193 -3.44 -16.29 5.54
N PHE A 194 -4.60 -16.08 6.18
CA PHE A 194 -5.63 -17.11 6.29
C PHE A 194 -6.20 -17.51 4.92
N GLN A 195 -6.37 -16.55 4.02
CA GLN A 195 -6.81 -16.82 2.65
C GLN A 195 -5.80 -17.70 1.89
N ALA A 196 -4.50 -17.36 1.96
CA ALA A 196 -3.46 -18.13 1.30
C ALA A 196 -3.35 -19.54 1.90
N ALA A 197 -3.47 -19.68 3.22
CA ALA A 197 -3.49 -20.98 3.90
C ALA A 197 -4.69 -21.84 3.48
N PHE A 198 -5.90 -21.26 3.45
CA PHE A 198 -7.11 -21.95 2.99
C PHE A 198 -6.96 -22.45 1.55
N ARG A 199 -6.51 -21.58 0.63
CA ARG A 199 -6.32 -21.94 -0.77
C ARG A 199 -5.28 -23.02 -0.98
N ALA A 200 -4.14 -22.95 -0.30
CA ALA A 200 -3.12 -23.98 -0.37
C ALA A 200 -3.62 -25.35 0.13
N LYS A 201 -4.34 -25.36 1.26
CA LYS A 201 -4.95 -26.57 1.82
C LYS A 201 -6.03 -27.16 0.89
N LEU A 202 -6.86 -26.31 0.30
CA LEU A 202 -7.88 -26.75 -0.63
C LEU A 202 -7.26 -27.31 -1.91
N ALA A 203 -6.30 -26.60 -2.51
CA ALA A 203 -5.59 -27.05 -3.71
C ALA A 203 -4.92 -28.41 -3.48
N GLU A 204 -4.21 -28.58 -2.37
CA GLU A 204 -3.60 -29.85 -1.98
C GLU A 204 -4.64 -30.98 -1.93
N ARG A 205 -5.76 -30.76 -1.25
CA ARG A 205 -6.81 -31.79 -1.11
C ARG A 205 -7.47 -32.12 -2.44
N ILE A 206 -7.76 -31.11 -3.26
CA ILE A 206 -8.32 -31.31 -4.60
C ILE A 206 -7.37 -32.16 -5.47
N GLN A 207 -6.06 -31.88 -5.41
CA GLN A 207 -5.06 -32.70 -6.11
C GLN A 207 -4.97 -34.13 -5.55
N GLN A 208 -5.11 -34.31 -4.22
CA GLN A 208 -5.18 -35.64 -3.60
C GLN A 208 -6.41 -36.45 -4.05
N LEU A 209 -7.49 -35.79 -4.47
CA LEU A 209 -8.66 -36.45 -5.08
C LEU A 209 -8.42 -36.87 -6.53
N GLY A 210 -7.28 -36.50 -7.12
CA GLY A 210 -6.85 -36.83 -8.48
C GLY A 210 -7.08 -35.72 -9.50
N TYR A 211 -7.52 -34.53 -9.09
CA TYR A 211 -7.77 -33.42 -10.02
C TYR A 211 -6.51 -32.61 -10.30
N GLU A 212 -6.25 -32.36 -11.58
CA GLU A 212 -5.26 -31.37 -12.00
C GLU A 212 -5.84 -29.95 -11.90
N ILE A 213 -4.97 -28.97 -11.68
CA ILE A 213 -5.38 -27.57 -11.51
C ILE A 213 -4.54 -26.65 -12.39
N ASP A 214 -5.18 -25.59 -12.89
CA ASP A 214 -4.53 -24.47 -13.55
C ASP A 214 -4.53 -23.28 -12.59
N VAL A 215 -3.32 -22.87 -12.18
CA VAL A 215 -3.13 -21.76 -11.25
C VAL A 215 -3.23 -20.45 -12.01
N ASN A 216 -4.02 -19.53 -11.48
CA ASN A 216 -4.10 -18.15 -11.93
C ASN A 216 -3.66 -17.21 -10.78
N ASP A 217 -3.53 -15.91 -11.02
CA ASP A 217 -2.86 -14.93 -10.16
C ASP A 217 -2.94 -15.16 -8.64
N ASN A 218 -4.13 -15.52 -8.15
CA ASN A 218 -4.36 -15.74 -6.72
C ASN A 218 -5.20 -16.99 -6.41
N ASP A 219 -5.69 -17.74 -7.40
CA ASP A 219 -6.62 -18.87 -7.21
C ASP A 219 -6.24 -20.03 -8.15
N PHE A 220 -7.11 -21.01 -8.27
CA PHE A 220 -6.96 -22.07 -9.26
C PHE A 220 -8.30 -22.47 -9.84
N GLU A 221 -8.30 -22.94 -11.08
CA GLU A 221 -9.43 -23.67 -11.67
C GLU A 221 -9.03 -25.14 -11.90
N ILE A 222 -10.01 -26.05 -11.93
CA ILE A 222 -9.79 -27.47 -12.26
C ILE A 222 -9.48 -27.57 -13.75
N ARG A 223 -8.34 -28.16 -14.10
CA ARG A 223 -7.98 -28.44 -15.48
C ARG A 223 -8.95 -29.46 -16.06
N GLY A 224 -9.43 -29.20 -17.28
CA GLY A 224 -10.45 -30.02 -17.96
C GLY A 224 -11.86 -29.43 -17.91
N ILE A 225 -12.10 -28.43 -17.04
CA ILE A 225 -13.35 -27.65 -17.05
C ILE A 225 -13.18 -26.45 -17.99
N PRO A 226 -13.91 -26.38 -19.12
CA PRO A 226 -13.70 -25.31 -20.10
C PRO A 226 -14.09 -23.92 -19.58
N ASP A 227 -13.31 -22.89 -19.93
CA ASP A 227 -13.59 -21.48 -19.58
C ASP A 227 -15.00 -21.01 -19.94
N ARG A 228 -15.55 -21.52 -21.05
CA ARG A 228 -16.93 -21.19 -21.47
C ARG A 228 -17.98 -21.71 -20.49
N VAL A 229 -17.74 -22.86 -19.84
CA VAL A 229 -18.61 -23.43 -18.82
C VAL A 229 -18.52 -22.61 -17.53
N ILE A 230 -17.30 -22.24 -17.14
CA ILE A 230 -17.06 -21.33 -16.00
C ILE A 230 -17.81 -20.01 -16.20
N LYS A 231 -17.72 -19.41 -17.39
CA LYS A 231 -18.43 -18.17 -17.75
C LYS A 231 -19.95 -18.35 -17.73
N ALA A 232 -20.48 -19.43 -18.32
CA ALA A 232 -21.92 -19.71 -18.35
C ALA A 232 -22.54 -19.72 -16.93
N PHE A 233 -21.81 -20.28 -15.95
CA PHE A 233 -22.25 -20.33 -14.57
C PHE A 233 -21.76 -19.14 -13.70
N SER A 234 -21.17 -18.09 -14.27
CA SER A 234 -20.68 -16.92 -13.51
C SER A 234 -21.62 -15.70 -13.58
N LYS A 235 -22.89 -15.89 -13.94
CA LYS A 235 -23.88 -14.82 -14.16
C LYS A 235 -24.02 -13.90 -12.95
N ARG A 236 -24.00 -14.44 -11.71
CA ARG A 236 -24.07 -13.61 -10.50
C ARG A 236 -22.92 -12.63 -10.38
N THR A 237 -21.71 -13.10 -10.63
CA THR A 237 -20.52 -12.25 -10.58
C THR A 237 -20.63 -11.14 -11.62
N GLU A 238 -21.11 -11.46 -12.82
CA GLU A 238 -21.35 -10.48 -13.88
C GLU A 238 -22.44 -9.47 -13.50
N GLU A 239 -23.58 -9.90 -12.94
CA GLU A 239 -24.64 -9.01 -12.45
C GLU A 239 -24.11 -8.05 -11.35
N VAL A 240 -23.34 -8.57 -10.37
CA VAL A 240 -22.73 -7.73 -9.31
C VAL A 240 -21.75 -6.74 -9.91
N GLU A 241 -20.92 -7.16 -10.86
CA GLU A 241 -19.97 -6.27 -11.53
C GLU A 241 -20.67 -5.21 -12.38
N GLN A 242 -21.78 -5.55 -13.06
CA GLN A 242 -22.60 -4.58 -13.80
C GLN A 242 -23.26 -3.58 -12.85
N LEU A 243 -23.92 -4.04 -11.79
CA LEU A 243 -24.52 -3.16 -10.77
C LEU A 243 -23.45 -2.29 -10.10
N ALA A 244 -22.27 -2.84 -9.82
CA ALA A 244 -21.17 -2.10 -9.25
C ALA A 244 -20.65 -1.02 -10.20
N ARG A 245 -20.61 -1.28 -11.51
CA ARG A 245 -20.27 -0.26 -12.53
C ARG A 245 -21.35 0.82 -12.60
N MET A 246 -22.63 0.45 -12.61
CA MET A 246 -23.74 1.42 -12.64
C MET A 246 -23.71 2.34 -11.42
N LEU A 247 -23.62 1.76 -10.22
CA LEU A 247 -23.57 2.53 -8.97
C LEU A 247 -22.27 3.35 -8.83
N ALA A 248 -21.14 2.84 -9.32
CA ALA A 248 -19.91 3.62 -9.38
C ALA A 248 -20.09 4.86 -10.27
N ASN A 249 -20.74 4.70 -11.43
CA ASN A 249 -21.06 5.82 -12.32
C ASN A 249 -22.03 6.81 -11.66
N GLU A 250 -23.10 6.34 -11.03
CA GLU A 250 -24.08 7.19 -10.31
C GLU A 250 -23.43 7.96 -9.15
N GLN A 251 -22.51 7.34 -8.43
CA GLN A 251 -21.76 7.97 -7.34
C GLN A 251 -20.57 8.83 -7.83
N GLY A 252 -20.30 8.84 -9.14
CA GLY A 252 -19.16 9.53 -9.73
C GLY A 252 -17.81 9.05 -9.16
N VAL A 253 -17.67 7.75 -8.93
CA VAL A 253 -16.44 7.11 -8.43
C VAL A 253 -15.86 6.12 -9.44
N ALA A 254 -14.57 5.81 -9.30
CA ALA A 254 -13.85 4.98 -10.27
C ALA A 254 -14.35 3.53 -10.37
N GLN A 255 -14.68 2.97 -9.22
CA GLN A 255 -15.30 1.68 -9.04
C GLN A 255 -15.83 1.65 -7.61
N LEU A 256 -16.60 0.63 -7.25
CA LEU A 256 -16.95 0.40 -5.85
C LEU A 256 -15.84 -0.37 -5.14
N SER A 257 -15.62 -0.07 -3.86
CA SER A 257 -14.69 -0.84 -3.03
C SER A 257 -15.12 -2.30 -2.91
N ALA A 258 -14.18 -3.20 -2.62
CA ALA A 258 -14.49 -4.61 -2.42
C ALA A 258 -15.58 -4.81 -1.34
N ASP A 259 -15.56 -4.00 -0.28
CA ASP A 259 -16.57 -4.02 0.78
C ASP A 259 -17.93 -3.49 0.29
N ALA A 260 -17.96 -2.46 -0.55
CA ALA A 260 -19.21 -1.97 -1.16
C ALA A 260 -19.80 -2.97 -2.16
N LYS A 261 -18.96 -3.55 -3.04
CA LYS A 261 -19.36 -4.64 -3.94
C LYS A 261 -19.89 -5.85 -3.16
N ALA A 262 -19.25 -6.19 -2.04
CA ALA A 262 -19.71 -7.25 -1.16
C ALA A 262 -21.10 -6.97 -0.59
N LYS A 263 -21.35 -5.73 -0.15
CA LYS A 263 -22.69 -5.31 0.32
C LYS A 263 -23.72 -5.43 -0.79
N LEU A 264 -23.43 -4.98 -2.02
CA LEU A 264 -24.33 -5.16 -3.17
C LEU A 264 -24.64 -6.63 -3.43
N GLY A 265 -23.61 -7.47 -3.36
CA GLY A 265 -23.73 -8.93 -3.39
C GLY A 265 -24.77 -9.45 -2.40
N ALA A 266 -24.78 -8.89 -1.19
CA ALA A 266 -25.64 -9.29 -0.08
C ALA A 266 -27.04 -8.63 -0.07
N THR A 267 -27.19 -7.41 -0.60
CA THR A 267 -28.42 -6.60 -0.46
C THR A 267 -29.32 -6.56 -1.69
N SER A 268 -28.82 -6.85 -2.89
CA SER A 268 -29.67 -6.88 -4.09
C SER A 268 -30.66 -8.06 -4.02
N ARG A 269 -31.93 -7.81 -3.72
CA ARG A 269 -32.98 -8.83 -3.56
C ARG A 269 -33.72 -9.08 -4.89
N ARG A 270 -33.94 -10.35 -5.24
CA ARG A 270 -35.09 -10.83 -6.04
C ARG A 270 -35.86 -11.83 -5.17
N ASN A 271 -37.15 -11.57 -4.93
CA ASN A 271 -37.93 -12.18 -3.83
C ASN A 271 -38.71 -13.47 -4.19
N LYS A 272 -38.56 -14.06 -5.38
CA LYS A 272 -39.38 -15.23 -5.80
C LYS A 272 -38.55 -16.38 -6.34
N VAL A 273 -37.96 -17.17 -5.45
CA VAL A 273 -37.27 -18.41 -5.84
C VAL A 273 -38.27 -19.36 -6.52
N LYS A 274 -37.95 -19.90 -7.70
CA LYS A 274 -38.61 -21.12 -8.17
C LYS A 274 -38.06 -22.25 -7.30
N HIS A 275 -38.89 -22.84 -6.45
CA HIS A 275 -38.52 -24.06 -5.74
C HIS A 275 -38.34 -25.16 -6.79
N LEU A 276 -37.08 -25.45 -7.11
CA LEU A 276 -36.67 -26.56 -7.95
C LEU A 276 -35.94 -27.57 -7.06
N ASP A 277 -36.25 -28.85 -7.22
CA ASP A 277 -35.46 -29.90 -6.58
C ASP A 277 -34.06 -30.02 -7.22
N TRP A 278 -33.17 -30.79 -6.60
CA TRP A 278 -31.79 -30.91 -7.07
C TRP A 278 -31.68 -31.49 -8.49
N GLN A 279 -32.57 -32.40 -8.86
CA GLN A 279 -32.57 -32.99 -10.20
C GLN A 279 -33.03 -31.97 -11.25
N GLN A 280 -34.07 -31.20 -10.96
CA GLN A 280 -34.56 -30.11 -11.80
C GLN A 280 -33.51 -29.02 -11.99
N LEU A 281 -32.72 -28.71 -10.94
CA LEU A 281 -31.59 -27.78 -11.03
C LEU A 281 -30.49 -28.32 -11.94
N LYS A 282 -30.12 -29.61 -11.80
CA LYS A 282 -29.17 -30.26 -12.71
C LYS A 282 -29.64 -30.24 -14.14
N ASP A 283 -30.89 -30.63 -14.41
CA ASP A 283 -31.47 -30.63 -15.75
C ASP A 283 -31.44 -29.22 -16.36
N HIS A 284 -31.77 -28.20 -15.57
CA HIS A 284 -31.66 -26.82 -15.99
C HIS A 284 -30.21 -26.44 -16.32
N TRP A 285 -29.24 -26.71 -15.44
CA TRP A 285 -27.83 -26.42 -15.70
C TRP A 285 -27.29 -27.17 -16.92
N HIS A 286 -27.68 -28.44 -17.12
CA HIS A 286 -27.34 -29.19 -18.33
C HIS A 286 -27.89 -28.53 -19.59
N SER A 287 -29.07 -27.91 -19.53
CA SER A 287 -29.64 -27.18 -20.67
C SER A 287 -28.90 -25.88 -21.01
N GLU A 288 -28.10 -25.33 -20.09
CA GLU A 288 -27.35 -24.08 -20.30
C GLU A 288 -26.01 -24.28 -21.03
N ILE A 289 -25.54 -25.52 -21.13
CA ILE A 289 -24.24 -25.86 -21.69
C ILE A 289 -24.36 -26.95 -22.77
N SER A 290 -23.34 -27.10 -23.61
CA SER A 290 -23.40 -28.10 -24.68
C SER A 290 -23.24 -29.52 -24.13
N HIS A 291 -23.75 -30.51 -24.86
CA HIS A 291 -23.51 -31.92 -24.52
C HIS A 291 -22.01 -32.26 -24.43
N ALA A 292 -21.18 -31.67 -25.30
CA ALA A 292 -19.74 -31.84 -25.25
C ALA A 292 -19.11 -31.28 -23.96
N ASP A 293 -19.64 -30.18 -23.44
CA ASP A 293 -19.19 -29.60 -22.17
C ASP A 293 -19.58 -30.46 -20.98
N ILE A 294 -20.79 -31.02 -20.98
CA ILE A 294 -21.25 -31.99 -19.96
C ILE A 294 -20.30 -33.19 -19.94
N GLN A 295 -20.01 -33.75 -21.11
CA GLN A 295 -19.06 -34.86 -21.24
C GLN A 295 -17.66 -34.50 -20.74
N ALA A 296 -17.18 -33.28 -20.99
CA ALA A 296 -15.88 -32.82 -20.49
C ALA A 296 -15.85 -32.79 -18.95
N VAL A 297 -16.91 -32.32 -18.29
CA VAL A 297 -17.02 -32.32 -16.83
C VAL A 297 -17.01 -33.75 -16.26
N HIS A 298 -17.82 -34.65 -16.82
CA HIS A 298 -17.86 -36.06 -16.37
C HIS A 298 -16.54 -36.79 -16.65
N PHE A 299 -15.94 -36.59 -17.82
CA PHE A 299 -14.64 -37.16 -18.16
C PHE A 299 -13.56 -36.72 -17.17
N THR A 300 -13.52 -35.42 -16.85
CA THR A 300 -12.58 -34.87 -15.84
C THR A 300 -12.76 -35.55 -14.48
N HIS A 301 -14.00 -35.80 -14.05
CA HIS A 301 -14.28 -36.53 -12.81
C HIS A 301 -13.85 -38.01 -12.89
N GLU A 302 -14.17 -38.72 -13.98
CA GLU A 302 -13.80 -40.13 -14.15
C GLU A 302 -12.28 -40.33 -14.23
N ASP A 303 -11.58 -39.43 -14.91
CA ASP A 303 -10.12 -39.45 -15.03
C ASP A 303 -9.46 -39.22 -13.67
N ALA A 304 -9.92 -38.23 -12.90
CA ALA A 304 -9.42 -37.97 -11.55
C ALA A 304 -9.54 -39.19 -10.63
N ARG A 305 -10.59 -40.02 -10.77
CA ARG A 305 -10.75 -41.25 -9.98
C ARG A 305 -9.72 -42.34 -10.30
N LYS A 306 -9.10 -42.28 -11.48
CA LYS A 306 -8.09 -43.24 -11.94
C LYS A 306 -6.67 -42.79 -11.61
N GLN A 307 -6.47 -41.50 -11.39
CA GLN A 307 -5.16 -40.92 -11.11
C GLN A 307 -4.83 -40.91 -9.62
N LEU A 308 -3.54 -41.12 -9.30
CA LEU A 308 -2.98 -40.80 -8.00
C LEU A 308 -2.39 -39.39 -8.07
N GLY A 309 -2.88 -38.47 -7.24
CA GLY A 309 -2.39 -37.10 -7.22
C GLY A 309 -0.88 -37.02 -6.97
N ASN A 310 -0.14 -36.43 -7.90
CA ASN A 310 1.29 -36.19 -7.76
C ASN A 310 1.55 -34.77 -7.25
N PHE A 311 1.74 -34.60 -5.94
CA PHE A 311 2.10 -33.32 -5.36
C PHE A 311 3.62 -33.16 -5.29
N GLN A 312 4.18 -32.30 -6.15
CA GLN A 312 5.59 -31.92 -6.08
C GLN A 312 5.78 -30.68 -5.22
N ASP A 313 6.48 -30.81 -4.09
CA ASP A 313 6.77 -29.70 -3.20
C ASP A 313 7.83 -28.76 -3.80
N ARG A 314 7.42 -27.55 -4.19
CA ARG A 314 8.30 -26.48 -4.71
C ARG A 314 8.53 -25.36 -3.69
N SER A 315 8.41 -25.67 -2.39
CA SER A 315 8.46 -24.68 -1.30
C SER A 315 9.74 -23.85 -1.29
N ALA A 316 10.91 -24.44 -1.56
CA ALA A 316 12.18 -23.70 -1.56
C ALA A 316 12.20 -22.60 -2.63
N ALA A 317 11.83 -22.91 -3.86
CA ALA A 317 11.81 -21.95 -4.97
C ALA A 317 10.76 -20.85 -4.74
N ALA A 318 9.54 -21.23 -4.35
CA ALA A 318 8.47 -20.27 -4.06
C ALA A 318 8.81 -19.36 -2.87
N PHE A 319 9.46 -19.90 -1.84
CA PHE A 319 9.90 -19.13 -0.67
C PHE A 319 10.97 -18.09 -1.05
N GLN A 320 11.93 -18.48 -1.89
CA GLN A 320 12.96 -17.55 -2.37
C GLN A 320 12.36 -16.42 -3.23
N LEU A 321 11.46 -16.75 -4.18
CA LEU A 321 10.74 -15.74 -4.97
C LEU A 321 9.92 -14.79 -4.10
N ALA A 322 9.23 -15.32 -3.09
CA ALA A 322 8.48 -14.52 -2.12
C ALA A 322 9.37 -13.58 -1.31
N LEU A 323 10.53 -14.08 -0.85
CA LEU A 323 11.52 -13.31 -0.12
C LEU A 323 12.08 -12.16 -0.98
N ASP A 324 12.47 -12.45 -2.22
CA ASP A 324 13.04 -11.47 -3.15
C ASP A 324 12.01 -10.41 -3.55
N HIS A 325 10.77 -10.82 -3.82
CA HIS A 325 9.66 -9.90 -4.11
C HIS A 325 9.42 -8.91 -2.97
N LEU A 326 9.26 -9.43 -1.75
CA LEU A 326 8.91 -8.62 -0.58
C LEU A 326 10.07 -7.70 -0.16
N LEU A 327 11.30 -8.21 -0.13
CA LEU A 327 12.48 -7.47 0.33
C LEU A 327 13.12 -6.57 -0.74
N GLU A 328 12.61 -6.56 -1.97
CA GLU A 328 12.95 -5.54 -2.96
C GLU A 328 12.49 -4.14 -2.49
N ARG A 329 11.29 -4.07 -1.90
CA ARG A 329 10.61 -2.81 -1.53
C ARG A 329 10.57 -2.55 -0.02
N HIS A 330 10.78 -3.59 0.79
CA HIS A 330 10.76 -3.52 2.25
C HIS A 330 12.11 -3.97 2.85
N SER A 331 12.58 -3.36 3.93
CA SER A 331 13.77 -3.88 4.65
C SER A 331 13.41 -5.05 5.55
N VAL A 332 12.18 -5.11 6.04
CA VAL A 332 11.67 -6.12 6.97
C VAL A 332 10.21 -6.41 6.64
N VAL A 333 9.78 -7.66 6.75
CA VAL A 333 8.38 -8.08 6.59
C VAL A 333 7.96 -9.01 7.73
N SER A 334 6.66 -9.15 7.96
CA SER A 334 6.17 -10.11 8.95
C SER A 334 6.33 -11.55 8.45
N GLU A 335 6.50 -12.50 9.36
CA GLU A 335 6.56 -13.93 9.01
C GLU A 335 5.30 -14.38 8.25
N ARG A 336 4.13 -13.88 8.65
CA ARG A 336 2.85 -14.19 8.00
C ARG A 336 2.76 -13.66 6.59
N GLN A 337 3.27 -12.45 6.34
CA GLN A 337 3.31 -11.90 5.00
C GLN A 337 4.22 -12.73 4.10
N LEU A 338 5.39 -13.16 4.59
CA LEU A 338 6.29 -14.01 3.84
C LEU A 338 5.70 -15.40 3.55
N ILE A 339 5.05 -16.03 4.52
CA ILE A 339 4.37 -17.32 4.32
C ILE A 339 3.19 -17.18 3.34
N ALA A 340 2.36 -16.15 3.49
CA ALA A 340 1.23 -15.92 2.60
C ALA A 340 1.68 -15.71 1.14
N GLU A 341 2.73 -14.92 0.96
CA GLU A 341 3.36 -14.67 -0.34
C GLU A 341 3.91 -15.98 -0.94
N THR A 342 4.60 -16.80 -0.12
CA THR A 342 5.13 -18.11 -0.51
C THR A 342 4.03 -19.06 -0.98
N LEU A 343 2.92 -19.14 -0.23
CA LEU A 343 1.79 -20.02 -0.57
C LEU A 343 1.07 -19.57 -1.83
N ARG A 344 0.96 -18.26 -2.06
CA ARG A 344 0.34 -17.72 -3.28
C ARG A 344 1.20 -18.00 -4.51
N ARG A 345 2.53 -17.80 -4.44
CA ARG A 345 3.44 -18.14 -5.55
C ARG A 345 3.54 -19.63 -5.78
N GLY A 346 3.42 -20.42 -4.72
CA GLY A 346 3.48 -21.87 -4.74
C GLY A 346 2.13 -22.56 -4.74
N LEU A 347 1.03 -21.90 -5.14
CA LEU A 347 -0.30 -22.48 -5.08
C LEU A 347 -0.35 -23.78 -5.90
N GLY A 348 -0.88 -24.86 -5.33
CA GLY A 348 -0.86 -26.19 -5.96
C GLY A 348 0.46 -26.96 -5.89
N ALA A 349 1.51 -26.36 -5.32
CA ALA A 349 2.84 -26.97 -5.21
C ALA A 349 3.53 -26.73 -3.85
N VAL A 350 2.89 -26.02 -2.92
CA VAL A 350 3.45 -25.69 -1.61
C VAL A 350 2.42 -25.88 -0.50
N ARG A 351 2.78 -26.68 0.49
CA ARG A 351 2.00 -26.87 1.72
C ARG A 351 2.32 -25.77 2.74
N LEU A 352 1.34 -25.44 3.59
CA LEU A 352 1.53 -24.49 4.69
C LEU A 352 2.71 -24.89 5.60
N ASP A 353 2.80 -26.17 5.95
CA ASP A 353 3.87 -26.64 6.83
C ASP A 353 5.23 -26.65 6.14
N SER A 354 5.30 -26.97 4.84
CA SER A 354 6.52 -26.81 4.04
C SER A 354 6.99 -25.36 4.02
N ALA A 355 6.08 -24.40 3.79
CA ALA A 355 6.43 -22.97 3.82
C ALA A 355 6.93 -22.52 5.21
N ARG A 356 6.31 -23.00 6.29
CA ARG A 356 6.78 -22.77 7.67
C ARG A 356 8.14 -23.40 7.93
N GLN A 357 8.41 -24.60 7.40
CA GLN A 357 9.71 -25.25 7.51
C GLN A 357 10.80 -24.47 6.75
N GLN A 358 10.51 -23.95 5.55
CA GLN A 358 11.46 -23.09 4.82
C GLN A 358 11.81 -21.84 5.63
N LEU A 359 10.82 -21.22 6.29
CA LEU A 359 11.06 -20.09 7.19
C LEU A 359 12.00 -20.43 8.35
N GLN A 360 12.01 -21.68 8.84
CA GLN A 360 12.92 -22.12 9.90
C GLN A 360 14.31 -22.52 9.38
N ARG A 361 14.39 -23.06 8.14
CA ARG A 361 15.64 -23.53 7.54
C ARG A 361 16.47 -22.41 6.93
N THR A 362 15.82 -21.40 6.34
CA THR A 362 16.52 -20.29 5.70
C THR A 362 17.16 -19.39 6.75
N ASP A 363 18.43 -19.02 6.53
CA ASP A 363 19.21 -18.15 7.41
C ASP A 363 18.71 -16.69 7.34
N LEU A 364 17.61 -16.44 8.05
CA LEU A 364 16.97 -15.13 8.19
C LEU A 364 17.17 -14.58 9.59
N LEU A 365 17.29 -13.26 9.66
CA LEU A 365 17.32 -12.54 10.92
C LEU A 365 15.89 -12.32 11.40
N LYS A 366 15.55 -12.87 12.57
CA LYS A 366 14.21 -12.82 13.17
C LYS A 366 14.18 -11.88 14.37
N ALA A 367 13.08 -11.14 14.53
CA ALA A 367 12.82 -10.34 15.73
C ALA A 367 11.31 -10.18 15.95
N VAL A 368 10.93 -9.77 17.16
CA VAL A 368 9.54 -9.41 17.48
C VAL A 368 9.44 -7.89 17.58
N TYR A 369 8.66 -7.29 16.67
CA TYR A 369 8.35 -5.86 16.69
C TYR A 369 6.88 -5.66 17.02
N ASP A 370 6.61 -4.99 18.13
CA ASP A 370 5.26 -4.70 18.61
C ASP A 370 4.35 -5.95 18.71
N GLY A 371 4.92 -7.06 19.21
CA GLY A 371 4.23 -8.35 19.31
C GLY A 371 4.13 -9.13 17.99
N THR A 372 4.54 -8.55 16.86
CA THR A 372 4.53 -9.21 15.55
C THR A 372 5.89 -9.81 15.23
N PRO A 373 5.97 -11.11 14.89
CA PRO A 373 7.20 -11.73 14.37
C PRO A 373 7.57 -11.16 13.00
N MET A 374 8.81 -10.69 12.89
CA MET A 374 9.37 -10.00 11.74
C MET A 374 10.66 -10.68 11.27
N VAL A 375 10.90 -10.63 9.97
CA VAL A 375 12.08 -11.22 9.32
C VAL A 375 12.74 -10.28 8.33
N THR A 376 14.06 -10.42 8.21
CA THR A 376 14.90 -9.71 7.24
C THR A 376 16.09 -10.58 6.82
N THR A 377 16.76 -10.22 5.73
CA THR A 377 17.97 -10.90 5.25
C THR A 377 19.22 -10.32 5.90
N ARG A 378 20.30 -11.11 5.96
CA ARG A 378 21.63 -10.61 6.33
C ARG A 378 22.08 -9.46 5.44
N GLN A 379 21.85 -9.59 4.13
CA GLN A 379 22.18 -8.53 3.17
C GLN A 379 21.51 -7.19 3.52
N ALA A 380 20.20 -7.18 3.82
CA ALA A 380 19.50 -5.94 4.16
C ALA A 380 20.05 -5.32 5.46
N MET A 381 20.35 -6.16 6.45
CA MET A 381 20.99 -5.73 7.69
C MET A 381 22.41 -5.17 7.46
N ASP A 382 23.21 -5.83 6.63
CA ASP A 382 24.60 -5.43 6.36
C ASP A 382 24.66 -4.14 5.55
N GLU A 383 23.74 -3.94 4.60
CA GLU A 383 23.57 -2.68 3.88
C GLU A 383 23.27 -1.51 4.85
N GLU A 384 22.38 -1.71 5.84
CA GLU A 384 22.08 -0.71 6.86
C GLU A 384 23.25 -0.48 7.83
N LYS A 385 23.88 -1.55 8.32
CA LYS A 385 25.06 -1.47 9.19
C LYS A 385 26.22 -0.76 8.52
N GLU A 386 26.48 -1.03 7.24
CA GLU A 386 27.54 -0.36 6.51
C GLU A 386 27.21 1.12 6.32
N LEU A 387 25.96 1.48 6.00
CA LEU A 387 25.56 2.88 5.93
C LEU A 387 25.78 3.61 7.26
N ILE A 388 25.43 2.96 8.39
CA ILE A 388 25.68 3.48 9.73
C ILE A 388 27.19 3.62 9.99
N ALA A 389 28.00 2.63 9.59
CA ALA A 389 29.44 2.65 9.79
C ALA A 389 30.12 3.75 8.98
N VAL A 390 29.76 3.89 7.70
CA VAL A 390 30.23 4.99 6.82
C VAL A 390 29.86 6.35 7.42
N ALA A 391 28.62 6.52 7.88
CA ALA A 391 28.18 7.76 8.51
C ALA A 391 29.03 8.10 9.75
N LYS A 392 29.31 7.10 10.61
CA LYS A 392 30.14 7.27 11.81
C LYS A 392 31.60 7.60 11.49
N ARG A 393 32.21 6.91 10.51
CA ARG A 393 33.57 7.21 10.03
C ARG A 393 33.67 8.62 9.45
N GLY A 394 32.58 9.13 8.90
CA GLY A 394 32.48 10.48 8.37
C GLY A 394 32.41 11.60 9.42
N MET A 395 32.35 11.31 10.72
CA MET A 395 32.23 12.35 11.75
C MET A 395 33.56 13.04 12.03
N GLY A 396 33.58 14.37 11.98
CA GLY A 396 34.74 15.20 12.35
C GLY A 396 35.95 15.14 11.41
N VAL A 397 35.85 14.46 10.26
CA VAL A 397 36.99 14.22 9.35
C VAL A 397 37.23 15.33 8.32
N MET A 398 36.26 16.24 8.14
CA MET A 398 36.32 17.29 7.13
C MET A 398 36.70 18.64 7.76
N ARG A 399 37.39 19.50 7.00
CA ARG A 399 37.58 20.91 7.38
C ARG A 399 36.30 21.71 7.10
N PRO A 400 35.94 22.71 7.93
CA PRO A 400 34.86 23.65 7.60
C PRO A 400 35.10 24.31 6.24
N ILE A 401 34.01 24.59 5.51
CA ILE A 401 34.07 25.24 4.19
C ILE A 401 34.37 26.74 4.37
N GLY A 402 33.69 27.37 5.33
CA GLY A 402 33.84 28.80 5.61
C GLY A 402 32.75 29.33 6.51
N THR A 403 32.66 30.65 6.59
CA THR A 403 31.60 31.41 7.25
C THR A 403 30.90 32.31 6.23
N ILE A 404 29.64 32.63 6.47
CA ILE A 404 28.84 33.52 5.62
C ILE A 404 28.32 34.69 6.47
N SER A 405 28.24 35.88 5.87
CA SER A 405 27.74 37.08 6.54
C SER A 405 26.23 37.00 6.78
N GLU A 406 25.71 37.78 7.76
CA GLU A 406 24.25 37.90 7.96
C GLU A 406 23.57 38.60 6.77
N THR A 407 24.28 39.51 6.10
CA THR A 407 23.80 40.26 4.93
C THR A 407 23.55 39.34 3.74
N ASP A 408 24.39 38.34 3.50
CA ASP A 408 24.23 37.38 2.39
C ASP A 408 23.09 36.37 2.64
N LEU A 409 22.51 36.36 3.84
CA LEU A 409 21.40 35.49 4.21
C LEU A 409 20.11 36.27 4.53
N SER A 410 20.02 37.56 4.17
CA SER A 410 18.91 38.45 4.56
C SER A 410 17.52 37.86 4.25
N ASP A 411 17.42 37.14 3.14
CA ASP A 411 16.15 36.64 2.60
C ASP A 411 15.69 35.29 3.21
N LEU A 412 16.49 34.75 4.14
CA LEU A 412 16.22 33.47 4.80
C LEU A 412 15.69 33.65 6.22
N ASN A 413 14.80 32.75 6.66
CA ASN A 413 14.34 32.71 8.04
C ASN A 413 15.41 32.12 8.99
N ALA A 414 15.19 32.22 10.31
CA ALA A 414 16.16 31.77 11.31
C ALA A 414 16.53 30.27 11.18
N GLY A 415 15.56 29.40 10.87
CA GLY A 415 15.80 27.97 10.67
C GLY A 415 16.64 27.67 9.42
N GLN A 416 16.34 28.33 8.30
CA GLN A 416 17.11 28.23 7.06
C GLN A 416 18.53 28.78 7.24
N LYS A 417 18.69 29.93 7.90
CA LYS A 417 20.00 30.50 8.26
C LYS A 417 20.83 29.52 9.08
N ALA A 418 20.22 28.88 10.08
CA ALA A 418 20.89 27.88 10.90
C ALA A 418 21.34 26.66 10.07
N ALA A 419 20.52 26.22 9.11
CA ALA A 419 20.87 25.13 8.20
C ALA A 419 22.06 25.49 7.29
N VAL A 420 22.04 26.65 6.64
CA VAL A 420 23.16 27.11 5.79
C VAL A 420 24.46 27.20 6.61
N ARG A 421 24.41 27.84 7.79
CA ARG A 421 25.57 27.95 8.69
C ARG A 421 26.11 26.59 9.11
N HIS A 422 25.22 25.65 9.44
CA HIS A 422 25.63 24.30 9.79
C HIS A 422 26.34 23.60 8.63
N LEU A 423 25.80 23.68 7.41
CA LEU A 423 26.40 23.04 6.23
C LEU A 423 27.79 23.61 5.88
N LEU A 424 28.01 24.91 6.12
CA LEU A 424 29.31 25.55 5.93
C LEU A 424 30.32 25.21 7.05
N SER A 425 29.86 25.15 8.30
CA SER A 425 30.73 25.00 9.48
C SER A 425 30.98 23.55 9.90
N THR A 426 30.13 22.61 9.50
CA THR A 426 30.25 21.21 9.93
C THR A 426 31.60 20.61 9.54
N ARG A 427 32.10 19.73 10.40
CA ARG A 427 33.30 18.91 10.18
C ARG A 427 32.95 17.49 9.72
N ASP A 428 31.66 17.19 9.58
CA ASP A 428 31.21 15.88 9.18
C ASP A 428 31.18 15.78 7.64
N ARG A 429 31.49 14.58 7.13
CA ARG A 429 31.38 14.24 5.70
C ARG A 429 29.93 14.16 5.25
N PHE A 430 29.04 13.77 6.15
CA PHE A 430 27.62 13.64 5.91
C PHE A 430 26.86 14.61 6.81
N ALA A 431 26.03 15.46 6.21
CA ALA A 431 25.15 16.36 6.93
C ALA A 431 23.68 16.07 6.56
N LEU A 432 22.77 16.36 7.48
CA LEU A 432 21.34 16.14 7.29
C LEU A 432 20.57 17.43 7.59
N VAL A 433 19.73 17.85 6.64
CA VAL A 433 18.76 18.93 6.85
C VAL A 433 17.36 18.37 6.64
N SER A 434 16.56 18.42 7.71
CA SER A 434 15.19 17.96 7.72
C SER A 434 14.25 19.16 7.68
N GLY A 435 13.53 19.34 6.57
CA GLY A 435 12.62 20.46 6.36
C GLY A 435 11.20 19.97 6.10
N ARG A 436 10.21 20.48 6.84
CA ARG A 436 8.78 20.19 6.59
C ARG A 436 8.39 20.61 5.15
N ALA A 437 7.32 20.05 4.61
CA ALA A 437 6.76 20.53 3.34
C ALA A 437 6.45 22.03 3.42
N GLY A 438 6.91 22.82 2.45
CA GLY A 438 6.62 24.25 2.36
C GLY A 438 7.54 25.19 3.15
N VAL A 439 8.67 24.71 3.69
CA VAL A 439 9.66 25.54 4.43
C VAL A 439 10.69 26.26 3.54
N GLY A 440 10.54 26.21 2.21
CA GLY A 440 11.50 26.83 1.28
C GLY A 440 12.82 26.06 1.12
N LYS A 441 12.77 24.72 1.05
CA LYS A 441 13.96 23.86 0.89
C LYS A 441 14.80 24.23 -0.34
N THR A 442 14.16 24.52 -1.49
CA THR A 442 14.89 24.91 -2.70
C THR A 442 15.61 26.25 -2.54
N THR A 443 14.94 27.25 -1.95
CA THR A 443 15.56 28.55 -1.65
C THR A 443 16.78 28.40 -0.75
N MET A 444 16.65 27.59 0.31
CA MET A 444 17.76 27.25 1.20
C MET A 444 18.88 26.49 0.46
N LEU A 445 18.55 25.58 -0.45
CA LEU A 445 19.52 24.82 -1.25
C LEU A 445 20.30 25.75 -2.18
N VAL A 446 19.64 26.67 -2.88
CA VAL A 446 20.28 27.67 -3.75
C VAL A 446 21.20 28.57 -2.92
N ALA A 447 20.71 29.12 -1.81
CA ALA A 447 21.55 29.93 -0.92
C ALA A 447 22.76 29.15 -0.36
N THR A 448 22.58 27.87 -0.03
CA THR A 448 23.69 26.99 0.40
C THR A 448 24.71 26.80 -0.72
N LYS A 449 24.24 26.52 -1.94
CA LYS A 449 25.09 26.35 -3.12
C LYS A 449 25.93 27.61 -3.34
N ASP A 450 25.29 28.77 -3.39
CA ASP A 450 25.96 30.04 -3.70
C ASP A 450 26.96 30.41 -2.60
N ALA A 451 26.62 30.18 -1.33
CA ALA A 451 27.55 30.36 -0.20
C ALA A 451 28.79 29.45 -0.28
N MET A 452 28.61 28.19 -0.68
CA MET A 452 29.72 27.25 -0.87
C MET A 452 30.60 27.65 -2.07
N GLU A 453 30.00 28.15 -3.15
CA GLU A 453 30.70 28.64 -4.33
C GLU A 453 31.49 29.92 -4.07
N GLN A 454 30.93 30.87 -3.30
CA GLN A 454 31.64 32.05 -2.81
C GLN A 454 32.84 31.68 -1.93
N ALA A 455 32.74 30.57 -1.17
CA ALA A 455 33.85 30.01 -0.40
C ALA A 455 34.85 29.19 -1.24
N GLY A 456 34.76 29.24 -2.58
CA GLY A 456 35.70 28.59 -3.51
C GLY A 456 35.49 27.09 -3.69
N LYS A 457 34.33 26.54 -3.30
CA LYS A 457 33.98 25.13 -3.54
C LYS A 457 33.09 24.99 -4.76
N ARG A 458 33.18 23.87 -5.47
CA ARG A 458 32.19 23.49 -6.47
C ARG A 458 31.08 22.69 -5.82
N VAL A 459 29.85 22.85 -6.32
CA VAL A 459 28.68 22.19 -5.77
C VAL A 459 28.00 21.38 -6.86
N THR A 460 27.78 20.09 -6.59
CA THR A 460 26.95 19.21 -7.43
C THR A 460 25.61 19.01 -6.77
N VAL A 461 24.52 19.35 -7.44
CA VAL A 461 23.15 19.16 -6.92
C VAL A 461 22.52 17.94 -7.57
N LEU A 462 22.02 17.04 -6.73
CA LEU A 462 21.41 15.78 -7.14
C LEU A 462 19.99 15.66 -6.60
N ALA A 463 19.13 14.93 -7.32
CA ALA A 463 17.87 14.43 -6.77
C ALA A 463 17.58 12.99 -7.23
N PRO A 464 16.80 12.20 -6.47
CA PRO A 464 16.51 10.80 -6.82
C PRO A 464 15.63 10.61 -8.06
N THR A 465 14.86 11.63 -8.47
CA THR A 465 13.93 11.55 -9.59
C THR A 465 14.26 12.58 -10.66
N SER A 466 14.04 12.23 -11.93
CA SER A 466 14.24 13.14 -13.07
C SER A 466 13.36 14.39 -12.97
N SER A 467 12.12 14.25 -12.49
CA SER A 467 11.20 15.37 -12.32
C SER A 467 11.68 16.37 -11.26
N ALA A 468 12.30 15.91 -10.17
CA ALA A 468 12.90 16.79 -9.18
C ALA A 468 14.20 17.42 -9.69
N ALA A 469 15.12 16.59 -10.23
CA ALA A 469 16.44 17.05 -10.69
C ALA A 469 16.38 17.97 -11.91
N ARG A 470 15.72 17.54 -12.98
CA ARG A 470 15.72 18.23 -14.27
C ARG A 470 14.48 19.07 -14.53
N GLY A 471 13.40 18.81 -13.79
CA GLY A 471 12.21 19.65 -13.77
C GLY A 471 12.34 20.76 -12.73
N THR A 472 11.91 20.49 -11.50
CA THR A 472 11.80 21.49 -10.42
C THR A 472 13.10 22.25 -10.17
N LEU A 473 14.21 21.55 -9.90
CA LEU A 473 15.47 22.22 -9.52
C LEU A 473 16.07 23.07 -10.64
N ARG A 474 15.98 22.63 -11.90
CA ARG A 474 16.47 23.43 -13.05
C ARG A 474 15.62 24.67 -13.28
N SER A 475 14.29 24.55 -13.16
CA SER A 475 13.39 25.69 -13.24
C SER A 475 13.60 26.69 -12.10
N ASP A 476 14.01 26.20 -10.92
CA ASP A 476 14.29 27.02 -9.73
C ASP A 476 15.75 27.56 -9.71
N GLY A 477 16.45 27.56 -10.86
CA GLY A 477 17.76 28.21 -11.03
C GLY A 477 18.98 27.29 -10.89
N VAL A 478 18.81 25.99 -10.66
CA VAL A 478 19.91 25.02 -10.54
C VAL A 478 20.11 24.27 -11.86
N ALA A 479 20.56 24.97 -12.91
CA ALA A 479 20.65 24.44 -14.27
C ALA A 479 21.48 23.14 -14.41
N THR A 480 22.47 22.94 -13.53
CA THR A 480 23.37 21.78 -13.54
C THR A 480 22.87 20.59 -12.73
N ALA A 481 21.67 20.67 -12.13
CA ALA A 481 21.10 19.59 -11.34
C ALA A 481 20.93 18.31 -12.18
N GLU A 482 21.25 17.16 -11.58
CA GLU A 482 21.21 15.84 -12.23
C GLU A 482 20.65 14.74 -11.32
N THR A 483 20.33 13.58 -11.89
CA THR A 483 19.80 12.47 -11.09
C THR A 483 20.90 11.74 -10.30
N LEU A 484 20.56 11.29 -9.10
CA LEU A 484 21.46 10.50 -8.25
C LEU A 484 21.99 9.26 -8.98
N GLN A 485 21.12 8.53 -9.70
CA GLN A 485 21.50 7.33 -10.43
C GLN A 485 22.45 7.62 -11.59
N ARG A 486 22.30 8.78 -12.25
CA ARG A 486 23.25 9.22 -13.29
C ARG A 486 24.63 9.49 -12.67
N PHE A 487 24.67 10.16 -11.53
CA PHE A 487 25.92 10.46 -10.82
C PHE A 487 26.65 9.18 -10.38
N ILE A 488 25.92 8.17 -9.88
CA ILE A 488 26.50 6.89 -9.44
C ILE A 488 27.23 6.13 -10.56
N VAL A 489 26.80 6.30 -11.82
CA VAL A 489 27.42 5.60 -12.97
C VAL A 489 28.40 6.45 -13.77
N ASP A 490 28.30 7.78 -13.71
CA ASP A 490 29.12 8.69 -14.51
C ASP A 490 30.44 9.05 -13.83
N ARG A 491 31.53 8.39 -14.26
CA ARG A 491 32.88 8.59 -13.70
C ARG A 491 33.39 10.02 -13.84
N GLN A 492 33.05 10.74 -14.91
CA GLN A 492 33.49 12.12 -15.09
C GLN A 492 32.80 13.06 -14.11
N MET A 493 31.50 12.85 -13.83
CA MET A 493 30.81 13.59 -12.76
C MET A 493 31.45 13.33 -11.39
N GLN A 494 31.78 12.07 -11.09
CA GLN A 494 32.42 11.69 -9.82
C GLN A 494 33.78 12.37 -9.64
N LEU A 495 34.62 12.37 -10.68
CA LEU A 495 35.93 13.03 -10.64
C LEU A 495 35.81 14.54 -10.48
N ARG A 496 34.82 15.18 -11.10
CA ARG A 496 34.56 16.62 -10.91
C ARG A 496 34.12 16.97 -9.48
N ALA A 497 33.42 16.04 -8.82
CA ALA A 497 32.99 16.19 -7.43
C ALA A 497 34.11 15.92 -6.42
N ALA A 498 35.25 15.36 -6.81
CA ALA A 498 36.31 14.99 -5.87
C ALA A 498 36.84 16.18 -5.06
N GLY A 499 36.87 16.05 -3.73
CA GLY A 499 37.24 17.15 -2.81
C GLY A 499 36.20 18.28 -2.69
N GLN A 500 35.03 18.14 -3.33
CA GLN A 500 34.00 19.17 -3.46
C GLN A 500 32.74 18.86 -2.62
N GLN A 501 31.63 19.53 -2.93
CA GLN A 501 30.37 19.43 -2.21
C GLN A 501 29.28 18.79 -3.08
N VAL A 502 28.48 17.91 -2.48
CA VAL A 502 27.31 17.29 -3.11
C VAL A 502 26.09 17.56 -2.26
N LEU A 503 25.07 18.19 -2.84
CA LEU A 503 23.76 18.40 -2.20
C LEU A 503 22.76 17.43 -2.81
N VAL A 504 22.02 16.68 -1.99
CA VAL A 504 20.98 15.76 -2.43
C VAL A 504 19.63 16.27 -1.96
N ASP A 505 18.81 16.79 -2.87
CA ASP A 505 17.44 17.20 -2.58
C ASP A 505 16.47 16.01 -2.63
N GLU A 506 15.34 16.12 -1.91
CA GLU A 506 14.34 15.06 -1.74
C GLU A 506 14.97 13.70 -1.38
N ALA A 507 15.99 13.71 -0.52
CA ALA A 507 16.77 12.52 -0.16
C ALA A 507 15.93 11.39 0.49
N SER A 508 14.72 11.69 1.00
CA SER A 508 13.78 10.69 1.50
C SER A 508 13.29 9.72 0.42
N LEU A 509 13.35 10.10 -0.86
CA LEU A 509 12.97 9.26 -2.00
C LEU A 509 14.08 8.31 -2.46
N ALA A 510 15.33 8.50 -2.01
CA ALA A 510 16.45 7.65 -2.39
C ALA A 510 16.38 6.30 -1.66
N GLY A 511 16.67 5.20 -2.36
CA GLY A 511 16.76 3.86 -1.76
C GLY A 511 18.12 3.60 -1.12
N ILE A 512 18.20 2.60 -0.23
CA ILE A 512 19.41 2.34 0.55
C ILE A 512 20.63 2.05 -0.32
N LYS A 513 20.44 1.31 -1.44
CA LYS A 513 21.50 0.96 -2.39
C LYS A 513 22.13 2.20 -3.01
N ASP A 514 21.32 3.16 -3.45
CA ASP A 514 21.78 4.38 -4.11
C ASP A 514 22.57 5.27 -3.13
N LEU A 515 22.08 5.42 -1.90
CA LEU A 515 22.77 6.23 -0.90
C LEU A 515 24.02 5.57 -0.32
N LEU A 516 24.04 4.24 -0.17
CA LEU A 516 25.26 3.53 0.18
C LEU A 516 26.32 3.66 -0.92
N ALA A 517 25.92 3.56 -2.20
CA ALA A 517 26.81 3.79 -3.33
C ALA A 517 27.38 5.22 -3.32
N LEU A 518 26.53 6.23 -3.10
CA LEU A 518 26.96 7.63 -2.97
C LEU A 518 27.91 7.82 -1.78
N SER A 519 27.62 7.20 -0.63
CA SER A 519 28.44 7.35 0.59
C SER A 519 29.83 6.72 0.41
N ARG A 520 29.92 5.58 -0.27
CA ARG A 520 31.20 4.97 -0.66
C ARG A 520 31.97 5.83 -1.65
N LEU A 521 31.29 6.46 -2.61
CA LEU A 521 31.92 7.42 -3.53
C LEU A 521 32.44 8.64 -2.77
N ALA A 522 31.70 9.12 -1.76
CA ALA A 522 32.09 10.25 -0.93
C ALA A 522 33.37 9.94 -0.13
N GLU A 523 33.50 8.74 0.43
CA GLU A 523 34.75 8.27 1.06
C GLU A 523 35.91 8.18 0.04
N ARG A 524 35.68 7.55 -1.13
CA ARG A 524 36.72 7.33 -2.14
C ARG A 524 37.25 8.60 -2.79
N HIS A 525 36.40 9.59 -3.02
CA HIS A 525 36.75 10.82 -3.75
C HIS A 525 36.81 12.05 -2.85
N ASP A 526 36.75 11.85 -1.54
CA ASP A 526 36.85 12.87 -0.51
C ASP A 526 35.91 14.07 -0.64
N PHE A 527 34.67 13.84 -1.09
CA PHE A 527 33.65 14.89 -1.16
C PHE A 527 32.68 14.83 0.03
N ARG A 528 32.11 15.98 0.38
CA ARG A 528 31.09 16.09 1.42
C ARG A 528 29.69 15.96 0.81
N VAL A 529 28.77 15.32 1.54
CA VAL A 529 27.38 15.13 1.12
C VAL A 529 26.43 15.76 2.14
N ALA A 530 25.50 16.59 1.67
CA ALA A 530 24.37 17.06 2.45
C ALA A 530 23.07 16.46 1.93
N TYR A 531 22.36 15.73 2.79
CA TYR A 531 21.04 15.19 2.51
C TYR A 531 19.97 16.19 2.95
N ILE A 532 19.15 16.64 2.01
CA ILE A 532 18.06 17.58 2.25
C ILE A 532 16.76 16.85 1.95
N GLY A 533 15.82 16.85 2.90
CA GLY A 533 14.57 16.12 2.72
C GLY A 533 13.61 16.29 3.88
N ASP A 534 12.51 15.54 3.82
CA ASP A 534 11.51 15.47 4.88
C ASP A 534 11.31 14.00 5.24
N ALA A 535 11.67 13.62 6.46
CA ALA A 535 11.54 12.24 6.93
C ALA A 535 10.07 11.78 7.07
N ARG A 536 9.11 12.72 7.04
CA ARG A 536 7.66 12.44 7.13
C ARG A 536 6.95 12.37 5.78
N GLN A 537 7.62 12.78 4.68
CA GLN A 537 7.10 12.61 3.32
C GLN A 537 7.33 11.18 2.81
N HIS A 538 7.00 10.91 1.53
CA HIS A 538 7.17 9.56 1.01
C HIS A 538 8.62 9.12 1.07
N LYS A 539 8.74 7.81 1.30
CA LYS A 539 9.99 7.08 1.32
C LYS A 539 10.26 6.54 -0.06
N SER A 540 11.49 6.09 -0.30
CA SER A 540 11.83 5.37 -1.53
C SER A 540 10.82 4.26 -1.83
N VAL A 541 10.55 4.00 -3.11
CA VAL A 541 9.82 2.79 -3.54
C VAL A 541 10.62 1.54 -3.16
N GLY A 542 11.95 1.59 -3.30
CA GLY A 542 12.85 0.54 -2.83
C GLY A 542 12.93 0.49 -1.30
N ARG A 543 13.64 -0.52 -0.79
CA ARG A 543 13.86 -0.68 0.66
C ARG A 543 14.72 0.44 1.28
N GLY A 544 14.46 0.71 2.56
CA GLY A 544 15.22 1.62 3.41
C GLY A 544 14.50 2.90 3.83
N HIS A 545 14.84 3.41 5.01
CA HIS A 545 14.38 4.69 5.56
C HIS A 545 15.58 5.57 5.94
N ILE A 546 16.36 5.97 4.95
CA ILE A 546 17.75 6.38 5.16
C ILE A 546 17.92 7.58 6.09
N LEU A 547 17.08 8.62 5.98
CA LEU A 547 17.19 9.79 6.86
C LEU A 547 17.06 9.39 8.33
N LYS A 548 16.17 8.44 8.62
CA LYS A 548 15.99 7.89 9.97
C LYS A 548 17.14 6.97 10.37
N VAL A 549 17.67 6.16 9.47
CA VAL A 549 18.86 5.34 9.75
C VAL A 549 20.05 6.23 10.15
N LEU A 550 20.30 7.31 9.39
CA LEU A 550 21.38 8.25 9.66
C LEU A 550 21.17 9.04 10.97
N GLU A 551 19.94 9.48 11.23
CA GLU A 551 19.56 10.20 12.45
C GLU A 551 19.62 9.31 13.70
N ASP A 552 18.87 8.20 13.72
CA ASP A 552 18.67 7.35 14.90
C ASP A 552 19.86 6.44 15.20
N PHE A 553 20.65 6.07 14.19
CA PHE A 553 21.73 5.07 14.32
C PHE A 553 23.10 5.56 13.82
N GLY A 554 23.12 6.39 12.77
CA GLY A 554 24.34 6.98 12.22
C GLY A 554 24.95 8.08 13.08
N GLY A 555 24.17 8.69 13.98
CA GLY A 555 24.61 9.79 14.83
C GLY A 555 24.70 11.14 14.11
N VAL A 556 24.23 11.22 12.87
CA VAL A 556 24.19 12.45 12.08
C VAL A 556 23.04 13.31 12.62
N ARG A 557 23.37 14.45 13.22
CA ARG A 557 22.35 15.33 13.81
C ARG A 557 21.65 16.14 12.72
N PRO A 558 20.32 15.99 12.53
CA PRO A 558 19.60 16.83 11.57
C PRO A 558 19.53 18.27 12.06
N VAL A 559 19.71 19.21 11.15
CA VAL A 559 19.21 20.57 11.34
C VAL A 559 17.76 20.60 10.89
N ASN A 560 16.87 20.94 11.81
CA ASN A 560 15.45 20.96 11.55
C ASN A 560 14.97 22.36 11.14
N VAL A 561 14.27 22.43 10.00
CA VAL A 561 13.61 23.64 9.51
C VAL A 561 12.10 23.41 9.60
N HIS A 562 11.44 24.13 10.51
CA HIS A 562 10.04 23.90 10.87
C HIS A 562 9.07 24.96 10.33
N ASP A 563 9.55 26.16 10.04
CA ASP A 563 8.70 27.30 9.70
C ASP A 563 8.10 27.13 8.29
N ILE A 564 6.84 26.71 8.23
CA ILE A 564 6.09 26.60 6.97
C ILE A 564 5.80 28.02 6.46
N LEU A 565 6.35 28.35 5.30
CA LEU A 565 6.21 29.67 4.65
C LEU A 565 5.21 29.64 3.49
N ARG A 566 5.00 28.46 2.88
CA ARG A 566 4.18 28.30 1.67
C ARG A 566 2.69 28.58 1.91
N GLN A 567 2.15 28.11 3.02
CA GLN A 567 0.72 28.26 3.37
C GLN A 567 0.52 29.38 4.38
N THR A 568 -0.63 30.04 4.31
CA THR A 568 -1.03 31.11 5.23
C THR A 568 -2.37 30.79 5.93
N GLY A 569 -2.68 31.55 6.98
CA GLY A 569 -3.98 31.50 7.66
C GLY A 569 -4.35 30.13 8.24
N GLU A 570 -5.64 29.79 8.18
CA GLU A 570 -6.20 28.56 8.78
C GLU A 570 -5.69 27.28 8.11
N TYR A 571 -5.29 27.34 6.83
CA TYR A 571 -4.77 26.19 6.10
C TYR A 571 -3.36 25.81 6.56
N LYS A 572 -2.52 26.79 6.91
CA LYS A 572 -1.20 26.54 7.50
C LYS A 572 -1.29 25.64 8.73
N LYS A 573 -2.24 25.91 9.64
CA LYS A 573 -2.48 25.10 10.85
C LYS A 573 -2.82 23.64 10.52
N THR A 574 -3.61 23.40 9.47
CA THR A 574 -3.93 22.04 9.01
C THR A 574 -2.67 21.30 8.51
N VAL A 575 -1.84 21.97 7.72
CA VAL A 575 -0.58 21.39 7.22
C VAL A 575 0.43 21.18 8.36
N GLU A 576 0.43 22.04 9.38
CA GLU A 576 1.24 21.85 10.61
C GLU A 576 0.81 20.61 11.39
N LEU A 577 -0.49 20.39 11.59
CA LEU A 577 -1.02 19.18 12.22
C LEU A 577 -0.62 17.92 11.45
N LEU A 578 -0.77 17.93 10.12
CA LEU A 578 -0.32 16.83 9.27
C LEU A 578 1.19 16.60 9.38
N ALA A 579 1.96 17.67 9.32
CA ALA A 579 3.41 17.62 9.47
C ALA A 579 3.79 17.07 10.84
N GLU A 580 2.99 17.26 11.89
CA GLU A 580 3.20 16.73 13.25
C GLU A 580 2.73 15.29 13.44
N GLY A 581 2.11 14.68 12.43
CA GLY A 581 1.56 13.33 12.49
C GLY A 581 0.17 13.26 13.11
N LYS A 582 -0.49 14.40 13.34
CA LYS A 582 -1.86 14.50 13.87
C LYS A 582 -2.89 14.47 12.73
N ALA A 583 -2.84 13.39 11.93
CA ALA A 583 -3.66 13.27 10.73
C ALA A 583 -5.17 13.25 11.03
N GLU A 584 -5.56 12.67 12.17
CA GLU A 584 -6.96 12.66 12.62
C GLU A 584 -7.48 14.06 12.91
N GLU A 585 -6.74 14.85 13.70
CA GLU A 585 -7.10 16.24 14.02
C GLU A 585 -7.14 17.11 12.74
N ALA A 586 -6.20 16.89 11.82
CA ALA A 586 -6.18 17.58 10.53
C ALA A 586 -7.38 17.22 9.65
N PHE A 587 -7.78 15.95 9.63
CA PHE A 587 -8.98 15.49 8.93
C PHE A 587 -10.23 16.17 9.50
N ASP A 588 -10.42 16.10 10.82
CA ASP A 588 -11.58 16.69 11.49
C ASP A 588 -11.69 18.21 11.26
N ARG A 589 -10.54 18.87 11.12
CA ARG A 589 -10.47 20.30 10.79
C ARG A 589 -10.87 20.60 9.34
N LEU A 590 -10.42 19.79 8.38
CA LEU A 590 -10.82 19.92 6.97
C LEU A 590 -12.33 19.65 6.81
N ASP A 591 -12.84 18.65 7.53
CA ASP A 591 -14.25 18.29 7.51
C ASP A 591 -15.13 19.43 8.02
N LYS A 592 -14.77 20.02 9.18
CA LYS A 592 -15.43 21.23 9.71
C LYS A 592 -15.38 22.44 8.77
N GLN A 593 -14.39 22.52 7.89
CA GLN A 593 -14.24 23.58 6.89
C GLN A 593 -15.00 23.28 5.58
N GLY A 594 -15.67 22.14 5.47
CA GLY A 594 -16.32 21.69 4.23
C GLY A 594 -15.33 21.32 3.13
N ALA A 595 -14.08 21.05 3.48
CA ALA A 595 -13.04 20.67 2.52
C ALA A 595 -13.03 19.17 2.20
N ILE A 596 -13.68 18.35 3.04
CA ILE A 596 -14.01 16.95 2.72
C ILE A 596 -15.35 16.94 1.98
N ARG A 597 -15.36 16.40 0.76
CA ARG A 597 -16.45 16.49 -0.20
C ARG A 597 -16.90 15.09 -0.62
N THR A 598 -18.21 14.90 -0.72
CA THR A 598 -18.87 13.63 -1.06
C THR A 598 -19.76 13.74 -2.30
N ASP A 599 -19.56 14.79 -3.10
CA ASP A 599 -20.34 15.13 -4.30
C ASP A 599 -19.73 14.57 -5.60
N GLY A 600 -18.80 13.61 -5.49
CA GLY A 600 -18.26 12.84 -6.60
C GLY A 600 -17.16 13.53 -7.43
N TYR A 601 -16.61 12.81 -8.41
CA TYR A 601 -15.52 13.31 -9.26
C TYR A 601 -15.95 14.32 -10.32
N GLU A 602 -17.23 14.41 -10.63
CA GLU A 602 -17.77 15.47 -11.49
C GLU A 602 -17.64 16.85 -10.80
N ALA A 603 -17.95 16.94 -9.51
CA ALA A 603 -17.73 18.17 -8.73
C ALA A 603 -16.23 18.53 -8.65
N LEU A 604 -15.35 17.53 -8.54
CA LEU A 604 -13.89 17.72 -8.63
C LEU A 604 -13.52 18.31 -9.99
N ALA A 605 -14.01 17.74 -11.09
CA ALA A 605 -13.73 18.18 -12.45
C ALA A 605 -14.22 19.62 -12.72
N ARG A 606 -15.44 19.96 -12.29
CA ARG A 606 -15.97 21.33 -12.34
C ARG A 606 -15.09 22.30 -11.57
N THR A 607 -14.72 21.96 -10.34
CA THR A 607 -13.80 22.78 -9.53
C THR A 607 -12.43 22.95 -10.20
N PHE A 608 -11.91 21.90 -10.84
CA PHE A 608 -10.67 21.97 -11.61
C PHE A 608 -10.75 22.99 -12.74
N VAL A 609 -11.82 22.94 -13.55
CA VAL A 609 -12.02 23.87 -14.67
C VAL A 609 -12.22 25.30 -14.19
N GLU A 610 -13.03 25.51 -13.14
CA GLU A 610 -13.23 26.83 -12.54
C GLU A 610 -11.91 27.47 -12.06
N HIS A 611 -11.06 26.69 -11.41
CA HIS A 611 -9.75 27.19 -10.96
C HIS A 611 -8.83 27.48 -12.14
N LEU A 612 -8.87 26.65 -13.18
CA LEU A 612 -8.06 26.82 -14.38
C LEU A 612 -8.44 28.11 -15.13
N GLN A 613 -9.75 28.37 -15.28
CA GLN A 613 -10.28 29.61 -15.90
C GLN A 613 -9.91 30.86 -15.10
N ARG A 614 -9.77 30.75 -13.78
CA ARG A 614 -9.25 31.82 -12.90
C ARG A 614 -7.74 31.99 -12.98
N GLY A 615 -7.05 31.29 -13.88
CA GLY A 615 -5.60 31.37 -14.07
C GLY A 615 -4.77 30.75 -12.94
N ARG A 616 -5.37 29.91 -12.09
CA ARG A 616 -4.67 29.27 -10.96
C ARG A 616 -3.89 28.05 -11.43
N THR A 617 -2.75 27.80 -10.80
CA THR A 617 -2.06 26.52 -10.94
C THR A 617 -2.75 25.46 -10.07
N ILE A 618 -3.07 24.30 -10.64
CA ILE A 618 -3.79 23.22 -9.94
C ILE A 618 -3.03 21.90 -10.06
N THR A 619 -2.98 21.13 -8.98
CA THR A 619 -2.58 19.72 -8.99
C THR A 619 -3.74 18.86 -8.51
N VAL A 620 -4.07 17.82 -9.27
CA VAL A 620 -5.01 16.77 -8.83
C VAL A 620 -4.22 15.54 -8.41
N VAL A 621 -4.45 15.05 -7.19
CA VAL A 621 -3.74 13.92 -6.61
C VAL A 621 -4.69 12.76 -6.38
N SER A 622 -4.31 11.55 -6.78
CA SER A 622 -5.00 10.30 -6.42
C SER A 622 -4.00 9.26 -5.88
N PRO A 623 -4.35 8.47 -4.85
CA PRO A 623 -3.49 7.41 -4.32
C PRO A 623 -3.12 6.33 -5.34
N THR A 624 -4.01 6.01 -6.29
CA THR A 624 -3.81 4.92 -7.25
C THR A 624 -3.95 5.38 -8.70
N HIS A 625 -3.24 4.72 -9.62
CA HIS A 625 -3.34 5.02 -11.05
C HIS A 625 -4.74 4.72 -11.61
N ALA A 626 -5.41 3.67 -11.12
CA ALA A 626 -6.75 3.29 -11.56
C ALA A 626 -7.79 4.36 -11.23
N GLU A 627 -7.80 4.87 -10.00
CA GLU A 627 -8.69 5.97 -9.62
C GLU A 627 -8.31 7.27 -10.33
N GLY A 628 -7.01 7.57 -10.43
CA GLY A 628 -6.53 8.74 -11.16
C GLY A 628 -6.94 8.75 -12.63
N ALA A 629 -7.04 7.59 -13.28
CA ALA A 629 -7.51 7.47 -14.66
C ALA A 629 -8.99 7.88 -14.80
N VAL A 630 -9.84 7.49 -13.85
CA VAL A 630 -11.26 7.87 -13.88
C VAL A 630 -11.43 9.36 -13.56
N VAL A 631 -10.73 9.88 -12.57
CA VAL A 631 -10.73 11.33 -12.27
C VAL A 631 -10.27 12.13 -13.50
N ALA A 632 -9.25 11.65 -14.22
CA ALA A 632 -8.79 12.28 -15.45
C ALA A 632 -9.85 12.28 -16.56
N GLN A 633 -10.68 11.23 -16.66
CA GLN A 633 -11.80 11.19 -17.62
C GLN A 633 -12.86 12.25 -17.30
N HIS A 634 -13.27 12.40 -16.03
CA HIS A 634 -14.19 13.46 -15.62
C HIS A 634 -13.64 14.86 -15.89
N ILE A 635 -12.37 15.10 -15.54
CA ILE A 635 -11.70 16.37 -15.84
C ILE A 635 -11.70 16.65 -17.34
N ARG A 636 -11.41 15.64 -18.16
CA ARG A 636 -11.36 15.76 -19.61
C ARG A 636 -12.74 16.08 -20.20
N ALA A 637 -13.80 15.43 -19.72
CA ALA A 637 -15.17 15.72 -20.14
C ALA A 637 -15.53 17.19 -19.83
N GLN A 638 -15.23 17.66 -18.62
CA GLN A 638 -15.50 19.05 -18.24
C GLN A 638 -14.67 20.06 -19.04
N LEU A 639 -13.42 19.73 -19.39
CA LEU A 639 -12.57 20.58 -20.23
C LEU A 639 -13.12 20.71 -21.65
N LYS A 640 -13.72 19.65 -22.21
CA LYS A 640 -14.41 19.68 -23.51
C LYS A 640 -15.66 20.54 -23.46
N GLU A 641 -16.52 20.33 -22.46
CA GLU A 641 -17.73 21.13 -22.26
C GLU A 641 -17.42 22.63 -22.12
N ALA A 642 -16.30 22.96 -21.45
CA ALA A 642 -15.82 24.33 -21.32
C ALA A 642 -15.02 24.85 -22.55
N ASN A 643 -14.93 24.08 -23.63
CA ASN A 643 -14.16 24.38 -24.85
C ASN A 643 -12.67 24.70 -24.61
N LEU A 644 -12.09 24.16 -23.53
CA LEU A 644 -10.67 24.34 -23.19
C LEU A 644 -9.76 23.33 -23.90
N ILE A 645 -10.32 22.19 -24.30
CA ILE A 645 -9.73 21.24 -25.25
C ILE A 645 -10.74 20.97 -26.37
N ALA A 646 -10.24 20.55 -27.53
CA ALA A 646 -11.12 20.25 -28.66
C ALA A 646 -11.98 18.99 -28.41
N ASP A 647 -13.15 18.95 -29.03
CA ASP A 647 -14.05 17.78 -28.96
C ASP A 647 -13.53 16.59 -29.76
N ASP A 648 -12.81 16.85 -30.86
CA ASP A 648 -12.24 15.82 -31.74
C ASP A 648 -11.10 15.07 -31.06
N ASP A 649 -11.28 13.76 -30.91
CA ASP A 649 -10.28 12.85 -30.37
C ASP A 649 -9.51 12.13 -31.48
N ARG A 650 -8.19 12.08 -31.34
CA ARG A 650 -7.34 11.14 -32.06
C ARG A 650 -6.83 10.07 -31.12
N LEU A 651 -6.91 8.82 -31.53
CA LEU A 651 -6.48 7.68 -30.73
C LEU A 651 -4.99 7.42 -30.94
N PHE A 652 -4.25 7.30 -29.85
CA PHE A 652 -2.83 6.93 -29.84
C PHE A 652 -2.63 5.68 -28.99
N SER A 653 -1.58 4.92 -29.30
CA SER A 653 -1.14 3.81 -28.46
C SER A 653 -0.22 4.32 -27.35
N ARG A 654 -0.35 3.78 -26.15
CA ARG A 654 0.56 4.03 -25.02
C ARG A 654 0.98 2.75 -24.32
N LEU A 655 2.12 2.83 -23.64
CA LEU A 655 2.64 1.78 -22.77
C LEU A 655 2.41 2.15 -21.29
N VAL A 656 1.73 1.28 -20.57
CA VAL A 656 1.47 1.40 -19.13
C VAL A 656 2.35 0.39 -18.38
N ASP A 657 3.29 0.89 -17.57
CA ASP A 657 4.24 0.06 -16.80
C ASP A 657 3.47 -0.82 -15.79
N LEU A 658 3.69 -2.13 -15.84
CA LEU A 658 3.06 -3.09 -14.91
C LEU A 658 3.66 -3.03 -13.50
N GLN A 659 4.77 -2.31 -13.31
CA GLN A 659 5.48 -2.16 -12.03
C GLN A 659 5.87 -3.50 -11.40
N THR A 660 6.28 -4.48 -12.22
CA THR A 660 6.72 -5.80 -11.75
C THR A 660 8.07 -5.70 -11.01
N THR A 661 8.21 -6.49 -9.95
CA THR A 661 9.51 -6.75 -9.30
C THR A 661 10.37 -7.66 -10.18
N GLU A 662 11.64 -7.84 -9.83
CA GLU A 662 12.48 -8.85 -10.48
C GLU A 662 11.92 -10.26 -10.25
N ALA A 663 11.50 -10.57 -9.03
CA ALA A 663 10.90 -11.85 -8.67
C ALA A 663 9.62 -12.15 -9.47
N ASP A 664 8.76 -11.14 -9.71
CA ASP A 664 7.58 -11.31 -10.56
C ASP A 664 7.95 -11.74 -11.98
N ARG A 665 8.98 -11.12 -12.57
CA ARG A 665 9.45 -11.45 -13.92
C ARG A 665 10.15 -12.81 -14.02
N MET A 666 10.66 -13.34 -12.91
CA MET A 666 11.27 -14.67 -12.84
C MET A 666 10.28 -15.78 -12.50
N ASP A 667 9.09 -15.43 -12.01
CA ASP A 667 8.11 -16.41 -11.54
C ASP A 667 7.55 -17.23 -12.73
N PRO A 668 7.65 -18.57 -12.72
CA PRO A 668 7.10 -19.41 -13.78
C PRO A 668 5.57 -19.44 -13.78
N ASN A 669 4.93 -19.11 -12.65
CA ASN A 669 3.47 -19.13 -12.51
C ASN A 669 2.81 -17.81 -12.93
N GLN A 670 3.61 -16.82 -13.35
CA GLN A 670 3.12 -15.57 -13.91
C GLN A 670 3.12 -15.66 -15.44
N ASP A 671 2.00 -15.29 -16.07
CA ASP A 671 1.87 -15.20 -17.51
C ASP A 671 1.82 -13.72 -17.94
N TYR A 672 2.74 -13.35 -18.82
CA TYR A 672 2.84 -12.01 -19.37
C TYR A 672 2.58 -11.99 -20.88
N THR A 673 2.05 -13.08 -21.44
CA THR A 673 1.69 -13.17 -22.86
C THR A 673 0.80 -11.99 -23.27
N GLY A 674 1.12 -11.37 -24.42
CA GLY A 674 0.45 -10.17 -24.93
C GLY A 674 0.97 -8.85 -24.33
N MET A 675 1.84 -8.89 -23.32
CA MET A 675 2.51 -7.69 -22.79
C MET A 675 3.72 -7.31 -23.63
N THR A 676 4.22 -6.09 -23.47
CA THR A 676 5.44 -5.61 -24.14
C THR A 676 6.61 -5.55 -23.16
N ALA A 677 7.69 -6.29 -23.44
CA ALA A 677 8.95 -6.20 -22.72
C ALA A 677 9.84 -5.11 -23.36
N GLN A 678 10.26 -4.11 -22.60
CA GLN A 678 11.23 -3.10 -23.04
C GLN A 678 12.51 -3.15 -22.21
N PHE A 679 13.65 -3.34 -22.88
CA PHE A 679 14.97 -3.35 -22.22
C PHE A 679 15.36 -1.94 -21.78
N VAL A 680 15.72 -1.78 -20.50
CA VAL A 680 16.15 -0.50 -19.91
C VAL A 680 17.67 -0.32 -19.92
N ARG A 681 18.41 -1.38 -20.22
CA ARG A 681 19.87 -1.39 -20.33
C ARG A 681 20.32 -2.45 -21.33
N ASN A 682 21.54 -2.29 -21.86
CA ASN A 682 22.17 -3.33 -22.68
C ASN A 682 22.43 -4.58 -21.84
N LYS A 683 22.03 -5.75 -22.33
CA LYS A 683 22.29 -7.04 -21.67
C LYS A 683 22.24 -8.16 -22.69
N GLY A 684 23.34 -8.91 -22.82
CA GLY A 684 23.46 -9.98 -23.82
C GLY A 684 23.21 -9.46 -25.24
N PRO A 685 22.31 -10.10 -26.03
CA PRO A 685 22.00 -9.65 -27.39
C PRO A 685 21.12 -8.38 -27.41
N PHE A 686 20.50 -8.03 -26.27
CA PHE A 686 19.51 -6.97 -26.21
C PHE A 686 20.13 -5.59 -25.97
N ARG A 687 19.51 -4.58 -26.58
CA ARG A 687 19.92 -3.17 -26.47
C ARG A 687 18.90 -2.36 -25.69
N ALA A 688 19.38 -1.33 -24.98
CA ALA A 688 18.52 -0.41 -24.26
C ALA A 688 17.53 0.26 -25.23
N GLY A 689 16.25 0.29 -24.86
CA GLY A 689 15.15 0.81 -25.66
C GLY A 689 14.44 -0.25 -26.52
N GLN A 690 15.07 -1.39 -26.81
CA GLN A 690 14.51 -2.46 -27.64
C GLN A 690 13.24 -3.05 -26.98
N ARG A 691 12.23 -3.35 -27.80
CA ARG A 691 10.91 -3.84 -27.39
C ARG A 691 10.58 -5.18 -28.05
N PHE A 692 9.84 -6.01 -27.32
CA PHE A 692 9.35 -7.31 -27.78
C PHE A 692 7.92 -7.52 -27.28
N LEU A 693 7.06 -8.10 -28.11
CA LEU A 693 5.82 -8.71 -27.64
C LEU A 693 6.18 -9.99 -26.89
N VAL A 694 5.61 -10.19 -25.71
CA VAL A 694 5.78 -11.41 -24.94
C VAL A 694 4.81 -12.45 -25.49
N GLU A 695 5.36 -13.56 -25.94
CA GLU A 695 4.68 -14.77 -26.42
C GLU A 695 5.09 -15.94 -25.52
N HIS A 696 4.35 -17.05 -25.56
CA HIS A 696 4.60 -18.19 -24.66
C HIS A 696 6.05 -18.71 -24.71
N ASP A 697 6.63 -18.80 -25.91
CA ASP A 697 8.00 -19.28 -26.15
C ASP A 697 9.07 -18.23 -25.77
N THR A 698 8.80 -16.95 -26.02
CA THR A 698 9.73 -15.86 -25.71
C THR A 698 9.77 -15.51 -24.22
N GLN A 699 8.69 -15.78 -23.46
CA GLN A 699 8.64 -15.46 -22.03
C GLN A 699 9.71 -16.21 -21.24
N ASP A 700 9.95 -17.49 -21.54
CA ASP A 700 10.98 -18.31 -20.89
C ASP A 700 12.38 -17.74 -21.08
N VAL A 701 12.68 -17.26 -22.29
CA VAL A 701 13.94 -16.59 -22.61
C VAL A 701 14.05 -15.27 -21.84
N LEU A 702 12.98 -14.48 -21.81
CA LEU A 702 12.95 -13.19 -21.10
C LEU A 702 13.21 -13.36 -19.60
N ARG A 703 12.76 -14.45 -18.96
CA ARG A 703 13.03 -14.69 -17.52
C ARG A 703 14.53 -14.65 -17.19
N GLN A 704 15.40 -15.09 -18.10
CA GLN A 704 16.86 -15.04 -17.94
C GLN A 704 17.44 -13.61 -17.88
N PHE A 705 16.65 -12.62 -18.31
CA PHE A 705 17.01 -11.21 -18.37
C PHE A 705 16.14 -10.33 -17.45
N ALA A 706 15.46 -10.90 -16.45
CA ALA A 706 14.52 -10.22 -15.55
C ALA A 706 15.03 -8.90 -14.91
N THR A 707 16.35 -8.73 -14.79
CA THR A 707 16.99 -7.50 -14.26
C THR A 707 17.15 -6.38 -15.29
N ALA A 708 16.90 -6.63 -16.58
CA ALA A 708 17.30 -5.75 -17.69
C ALA A 708 16.14 -5.17 -18.49
N TYR A 709 14.90 -5.62 -18.26
CA TYR A 709 13.71 -5.09 -18.93
C TYR A 709 12.59 -4.75 -17.94
N ARG A 710 11.62 -3.99 -18.44
CA ARG A 710 10.33 -3.73 -17.79
C ARG A 710 9.20 -4.24 -18.67
N LEU A 711 8.09 -4.61 -18.04
CA LEU A 711 6.88 -5.06 -18.71
C LEU A 711 5.85 -3.94 -18.76
N TYR A 712 5.20 -3.82 -19.91
CA TYR A 712 4.18 -2.82 -20.16
C TYR A 712 2.94 -3.48 -20.75
N ARG A 713 1.77 -2.97 -20.38
CA ARG A 713 0.54 -3.22 -21.13
C ARG A 713 0.38 -2.14 -22.19
N THR A 714 0.03 -2.55 -23.41
CA THR A 714 -0.33 -1.63 -24.48
C THR A 714 -1.80 -1.26 -24.36
N GLU A 715 -2.09 0.03 -24.34
CA GLU A 715 -3.45 0.56 -24.30
C GLU A 715 -3.62 1.64 -25.38
N THR A 716 -4.87 1.87 -25.80
CA THR A 716 -5.21 3.04 -26.60
C THR A 716 -5.71 4.16 -25.69
N PHE A 717 -5.42 5.41 -26.04
CA PHE A 717 -5.93 6.56 -25.32
C PHE A 717 -6.23 7.74 -26.25
N PRO A 718 -7.27 8.53 -25.97
CA PRO A 718 -7.62 9.69 -26.78
C PRO A 718 -6.73 10.90 -26.46
N VAL A 719 -6.40 11.65 -27.50
CA VAL A 719 -5.67 12.91 -27.46
C VAL A 719 -6.40 13.95 -28.31
N ALA A 720 -6.66 15.11 -27.71
CA ALA A 720 -7.29 16.26 -28.35
C ALA A 720 -6.32 17.45 -28.51
N VAL A 721 -6.71 18.42 -29.35
CA VAL A 721 -6.01 19.72 -29.42
C VAL A 721 -6.15 20.47 -28.09
N ASN A 722 -5.11 21.20 -27.69
CA ASN A 722 -4.95 21.86 -26.38
C ASN A 722 -4.82 20.91 -25.17
N GLU A 723 -4.83 19.60 -25.36
CA GLU A 723 -4.64 18.61 -24.30
C GLU A 723 -3.22 18.68 -23.71
N ARG A 724 -3.11 18.47 -22.40
CA ARG A 724 -1.82 18.36 -21.70
C ARG A 724 -1.41 16.89 -21.59
N LEU A 725 -0.22 16.58 -22.10
CA LEU A 725 0.38 15.25 -22.10
C LEU A 725 1.64 15.22 -21.24
N ARG A 726 1.82 14.14 -20.49
CA ARG A 726 3.03 13.85 -19.71
C ARG A 726 3.81 12.72 -20.35
N VAL A 727 5.14 12.87 -20.38
CA VAL A 727 6.06 11.81 -20.80
C VAL A 727 6.24 10.79 -19.66
N THR A 728 5.90 9.53 -19.89
CA THR A 728 6.01 8.45 -18.87
C THR A 728 7.38 7.79 -18.86
N SER A 729 8.09 7.79 -19.99
CA SER A 729 9.48 7.34 -20.11
C SER A 729 10.20 8.18 -21.17
N GLY A 730 11.49 8.46 -20.95
CA GLY A 730 12.24 9.39 -21.77
C GLY A 730 12.38 8.94 -23.23
N GLY A 731 12.52 9.91 -24.13
CA GLY A 731 12.62 9.68 -25.57
C GLY A 731 13.17 10.88 -26.32
N ARG A 732 12.95 10.91 -27.63
CA ARG A 732 13.29 12.05 -28.49
C ARG A 732 12.13 12.40 -29.42
N THR A 733 12.02 13.69 -29.73
CA THR A 733 11.16 14.22 -30.79
C THR A 733 11.73 13.86 -32.16
N LEU A 734 10.94 13.99 -33.23
CA LEU A 734 11.42 13.78 -34.60
C LEU A 734 12.51 14.78 -35.00
N CYS A 735 12.46 16.00 -34.43
CA CYS A 735 13.50 17.01 -34.57
C CYS A 735 14.70 16.85 -33.62
N GLY A 736 14.81 15.73 -32.89
CA GLY A 736 15.98 15.38 -32.08
C GLY A 736 16.04 15.98 -30.67
N HIS A 737 15.04 16.75 -30.25
CA HIS A 737 14.94 17.26 -28.88
C HIS A 737 14.63 16.13 -27.90
N ARG A 738 15.13 16.25 -26.67
CA ARG A 738 14.95 15.24 -25.62
C ARG A 738 13.59 15.42 -24.94
N LEU A 739 12.83 14.33 -24.89
CA LEU A 739 11.63 14.21 -24.06
C LEU A 739 12.04 13.59 -22.72
N GLU A 740 11.82 14.31 -21.62
CA GLU A 740 12.22 13.86 -20.28
C GLU A 740 11.05 13.24 -19.52
N THR A 741 11.31 12.15 -18.79
CA THR A 741 10.30 11.51 -17.93
C THR A 741 9.74 12.49 -16.91
N GLY A 742 8.41 12.59 -16.86
CA GLY A 742 7.68 13.47 -15.95
C GLY A 742 7.40 14.86 -16.51
N SER A 743 8.01 15.25 -17.63
CA SER A 743 7.76 16.53 -18.28
C SER A 743 6.40 16.55 -18.98
N SER A 744 5.80 17.74 -19.00
CA SER A 744 4.46 17.98 -19.54
C SER A 744 4.50 18.92 -20.73
N TYR A 745 3.71 18.63 -21.75
CA TYR A 745 3.60 19.42 -22.98
C TYR A 745 2.14 19.57 -23.39
N THR A 746 1.81 20.68 -24.05
CA THR A 746 0.46 20.92 -24.58
C THR A 746 0.41 20.68 -26.08
N VAL A 747 -0.60 19.95 -26.53
CA VAL A 747 -0.86 19.70 -27.95
C VAL A 747 -1.34 20.99 -28.63
N LYS A 748 -0.70 21.35 -29.74
CA LYS A 748 -1.09 22.48 -30.60
C LYS A 748 -1.97 22.01 -31.76
N SER A 749 -1.57 20.95 -32.43
CA SER A 749 -2.25 20.38 -33.59
C SER A 749 -1.64 19.02 -33.94
N PHE A 750 -2.09 18.42 -35.04
CA PHE A 750 -1.54 17.17 -35.57
C PHE A 750 -1.10 17.35 -37.01
N THR A 751 -0.05 16.66 -37.42
CA THR A 751 0.36 16.62 -38.84
C THR A 751 -0.61 15.78 -39.67
N ARG A 752 -0.47 15.83 -41.00
CA ARG A 752 -1.21 14.94 -41.92
C ARG A 752 -0.93 13.47 -41.65
N ASP A 753 0.31 13.13 -41.29
CA ASP A 753 0.73 11.76 -40.98
C ASP A 753 0.29 11.26 -39.60
N GLY A 754 -0.29 12.16 -38.78
CA GLY A 754 -0.82 11.87 -37.45
C GLY A 754 0.13 12.18 -36.30
N ASN A 755 1.31 12.76 -36.54
CA ASN A 755 2.24 13.15 -35.49
C ASN A 755 1.67 14.30 -34.65
N ILE A 756 2.11 14.40 -33.40
CA ILE A 756 1.67 15.42 -32.45
C ILE A 756 2.58 16.64 -32.57
N ILE A 757 2.01 17.80 -32.88
CA ILE A 757 2.71 19.09 -32.82
C ILE A 757 2.43 19.71 -31.46
N LEU A 758 3.47 19.99 -30.69
CA LEU A 758 3.40 20.61 -29.37
C LEU A 758 3.41 22.14 -29.49
N LYS A 759 2.88 22.85 -28.48
CA LYS A 759 2.83 24.34 -28.47
C LYS A 759 4.21 25.01 -28.51
N ASN A 760 5.27 24.31 -28.07
CA ASN A 760 6.65 24.76 -28.20
C ASN A 760 7.27 24.47 -29.59
N GLY A 761 6.48 24.01 -30.56
CA GLY A 761 6.90 23.71 -31.93
C GLY A 761 7.53 22.34 -32.13
N TRP A 762 7.67 21.53 -31.07
CA TRP A 762 8.26 20.20 -31.17
C TRP A 762 7.29 19.20 -31.80
N GLU A 763 7.82 18.33 -32.66
CA GLU A 763 7.04 17.27 -33.30
C GLU A 763 7.35 15.90 -32.67
N VAL A 764 6.32 15.27 -32.12
CA VAL A 764 6.40 13.94 -31.49
C VAL A 764 5.75 12.92 -32.42
N SER A 765 6.48 11.86 -32.75
CA SER A 765 5.98 10.77 -33.59
C SER A 765 4.71 10.15 -32.99
N LYS A 766 3.73 9.80 -33.83
CA LYS A 766 2.56 9.02 -33.42
C LYS A 766 2.92 7.65 -32.82
N GLU A 767 4.10 7.12 -33.12
CA GLU A 767 4.61 5.85 -32.59
C GLU A 767 5.27 6.00 -31.21
N PHE A 768 5.36 7.23 -30.68
CA PHE A 768 5.91 7.47 -29.35
C PHE A 768 4.89 7.10 -28.26
N GLN A 769 4.96 5.86 -27.79
CA GLN A 769 3.99 5.29 -26.85
C GLN A 769 4.20 5.67 -25.36
N HIS A 770 5.19 6.49 -25.03
CA HIS A 770 5.50 6.84 -23.63
C HIS A 770 4.84 8.15 -23.20
N LEU A 771 3.51 8.20 -23.35
CA LEU A 771 2.67 9.36 -23.08
C LEU A 771 1.44 9.00 -22.23
N SER A 772 0.98 9.94 -21.41
CA SER A 772 -0.31 9.90 -20.70
C SER A 772 -0.92 11.29 -20.62
N GLN A 773 -2.23 11.41 -20.32
CA GLN A 773 -2.78 12.71 -19.93
C GLN A 773 -2.11 13.23 -18.63
N ASP A 774 -1.96 14.55 -18.52
CA ASP A 774 -1.30 15.24 -17.39
C ASP A 774 -2.29 15.95 -16.44
N TYR A 775 -3.46 15.38 -16.21
CA TYR A 775 -4.46 15.97 -15.30
C TYR A 775 -4.27 15.53 -13.85
N VAL A 776 -3.89 14.27 -13.64
CA VAL A 776 -3.79 13.65 -12.32
C VAL A 776 -2.38 13.11 -12.07
N VAL A 777 -1.92 13.17 -10.83
CA VAL A 777 -0.66 12.59 -10.34
C VAL A 777 -0.93 11.68 -9.16
N THR A 778 -0.02 10.74 -8.93
CA THR A 778 0.07 10.09 -7.61
C THR A 778 0.72 11.02 -6.60
N SER A 779 0.50 10.78 -5.31
CA SER A 779 1.11 11.58 -4.24
C SER A 779 2.65 11.56 -4.31
N PHE A 780 3.25 10.43 -4.69
CA PHE A 780 4.69 10.31 -4.97
C PHE A 780 5.16 11.26 -6.07
N ALA A 781 4.45 11.30 -7.20
CA ALA A 781 4.79 12.18 -8.33
C ALA A 781 4.52 13.67 -8.03
N ALA A 782 3.69 13.96 -7.03
CA ALA A 782 3.37 15.32 -6.60
C ALA A 782 4.41 15.91 -5.62
N GLN A 783 5.29 15.11 -5.01
CA GLN A 783 6.10 15.50 -3.84
C GLN A 783 7.01 16.72 -4.05
N SER A 784 7.47 17.01 -5.27
CA SER A 784 8.26 18.21 -5.58
C SER A 784 7.44 19.37 -6.17
N ARG A 785 6.13 19.19 -6.36
CA ARG A 785 5.25 20.21 -6.97
C ARG A 785 4.73 21.20 -5.93
N THR A 786 4.48 22.42 -6.39
CA THR A 786 3.79 23.47 -5.64
C THR A 786 2.74 24.10 -6.55
N THR A 787 1.51 24.24 -6.06
CA THR A 787 0.40 24.84 -6.82
C THR A 787 -0.47 25.72 -5.95
N ASP A 788 -1.27 26.58 -6.56
CA ASP A 788 -2.18 27.47 -5.84
C ASP A 788 -3.30 26.66 -5.18
N SER A 789 -3.90 25.75 -5.95
CA SER A 789 -4.98 24.85 -5.51
C SER A 789 -4.55 23.37 -5.59
N VAL A 790 -5.09 22.54 -4.71
CA VAL A 790 -4.92 21.09 -4.75
C VAL A 790 -6.26 20.38 -4.59
N LEU A 791 -6.54 19.45 -5.48
CA LEU A 791 -7.73 18.59 -5.41
C LEU A 791 -7.26 17.16 -5.19
N VAL A 792 -7.80 16.48 -4.20
CA VAL A 792 -7.34 15.15 -3.79
C VAL A 792 -8.51 14.18 -3.93
N ALA A 793 -8.41 13.20 -4.82
CA ALA A 793 -9.38 12.11 -4.93
C ALA A 793 -8.91 10.95 -4.05
N MET A 794 -9.69 10.58 -3.04
CA MET A 794 -9.40 9.48 -2.13
C MET A 794 -10.70 8.70 -1.85
N GLY A 795 -11.16 7.95 -2.85
CA GLY A 795 -12.29 7.05 -2.71
C GLY A 795 -11.94 5.76 -1.96
N SER A 796 -12.99 5.04 -1.55
CA SER A 796 -12.92 3.83 -0.72
C SER A 796 -12.13 2.70 -1.39
N VAL A 797 -12.10 2.69 -2.71
CA VAL A 797 -11.31 1.77 -3.55
C VAL A 797 -9.80 1.96 -3.39
N SER A 798 -9.38 3.19 -3.12
CA SER A 798 -7.98 3.58 -2.98
C SER A 798 -7.54 3.55 -1.53
N PHE A 799 -8.45 3.32 -0.56
CA PHE A 799 -8.09 3.28 0.85
C PHE A 799 -6.93 2.36 1.15
N PRO A 800 -6.78 1.14 0.60
CA PRO A 800 -5.58 0.33 0.86
C PRO A 800 -4.24 1.04 0.59
N ALA A 801 -4.20 2.01 -0.32
CA ALA A 801 -3.04 2.84 -0.63
C ALA A 801 -2.97 4.17 0.14
N VAL A 802 -4.00 4.53 0.92
CA VAL A 802 -4.06 5.77 1.71
C VAL A 802 -3.48 5.56 3.10
N ASN A 803 -2.60 6.46 3.52
CA ASN A 803 -2.03 6.53 4.86
C ASN A 803 -1.76 8.00 5.27
N ALA A 804 -1.25 8.21 6.49
CA ALA A 804 -0.94 9.54 7.01
C ALA A 804 0.06 10.32 6.12
N THR A 805 1.05 9.63 5.56
CA THR A 805 2.07 10.22 4.70
C THR A 805 1.49 10.63 3.35
N SER A 806 0.70 9.77 2.69
CA SER A 806 0.05 10.12 1.43
C SER A 806 -0.94 11.28 1.60
N PHE A 807 -1.62 11.36 2.74
CA PHE A 807 -2.52 12.46 3.07
C PHE A 807 -1.76 13.78 3.27
N TYR A 808 -0.66 13.73 4.06
CA TYR A 808 0.22 14.89 4.25
C TYR A 808 0.83 15.38 2.94
N VAL A 809 1.41 14.48 2.13
CA VAL A 809 2.07 14.85 0.88
C VAL A 809 1.07 15.46 -0.09
N SER A 810 -0.11 14.85 -0.25
CA SER A 810 -1.17 15.34 -1.14
C SER A 810 -1.59 16.77 -0.79
N LEU A 811 -1.93 17.03 0.48
CA LEU A 811 -2.43 18.35 0.89
C LEU A 811 -1.33 19.42 0.92
N SER A 812 -0.13 19.09 1.38
CA SER A 812 0.97 20.06 1.52
C SER A 812 1.44 20.72 0.20
N ARG A 813 0.92 20.32 -0.97
CA ARG A 813 1.25 20.89 -2.28
C ARG A 813 0.60 22.25 -2.55
N GLY A 814 -0.61 22.46 -2.02
CA GLY A 814 -1.40 23.70 -2.23
C GLY A 814 -0.86 24.89 -1.43
N LYS A 815 -0.97 26.10 -1.98
CA LYS A 815 -0.61 27.37 -1.32
C LYS A 815 -1.81 28.05 -0.65
N LEU A 816 -2.93 28.14 -1.36
CA LEU A 816 -4.05 29.00 -0.98
C LEU A 816 -4.99 28.30 0.02
N SER A 817 -5.48 29.06 1.01
CA SER A 817 -6.48 28.59 1.96
C SER A 817 -7.84 28.42 1.28
N GLY A 818 -8.61 27.39 1.66
CA GLY A 818 -9.92 27.07 1.06
C GLY A 818 -9.83 26.50 -0.36
N GLN A 819 -8.64 26.07 -0.77
CA GLN A 819 -8.34 25.60 -2.13
C GLN A 819 -7.69 24.21 -2.13
N ALA A 820 -7.69 23.55 -0.97
CA ALA A 820 -7.29 22.17 -0.77
C ALA A 820 -8.54 21.34 -0.44
N LEU A 821 -9.06 20.63 -1.44
CA LEU A 821 -10.30 19.86 -1.32
C LEU A 821 -10.00 18.37 -1.45
N VAL A 822 -10.69 17.56 -0.66
CA VAL A 822 -10.57 16.09 -0.67
C VAL A 822 -11.93 15.50 -1.03
N PHE A 823 -11.98 14.71 -2.09
CA PHE A 823 -13.19 14.06 -2.59
C PHE A 823 -13.16 12.57 -2.22
N THR A 824 -14.22 12.11 -1.56
CA THR A 824 -14.34 10.73 -1.07
C THR A 824 -15.80 10.29 -1.03
N ASP A 825 -16.07 9.01 -1.24
CA ASP A 825 -17.37 8.34 -1.11
C ASP A 825 -17.63 7.81 0.32
N ASP A 826 -16.59 7.71 1.15
CA ASP A 826 -16.71 7.22 2.54
C ASP A 826 -15.83 8.04 3.50
N PRO A 827 -16.31 9.21 3.98
CA PRO A 827 -15.56 10.06 4.92
C PRO A 827 -15.12 9.31 6.19
N ALA A 828 -15.95 8.40 6.71
CA ALA A 828 -15.64 7.65 7.92
C ALA A 828 -14.53 6.62 7.70
N GLY A 829 -14.55 5.95 6.54
CA GLY A 829 -13.47 5.07 6.10
C GLY A 829 -12.19 5.83 5.81
N LEU A 830 -12.28 7.01 5.17
CA LEU A 830 -11.13 7.86 4.88
C LEU A 830 -10.45 8.33 6.17
N ARG A 831 -11.23 8.78 7.17
CA ARG A 831 -10.71 9.16 8.49
C ARG A 831 -9.89 8.05 9.15
N LYS A 832 -10.31 6.79 9.00
CA LYS A 832 -9.54 5.62 9.47
C LYS A 832 -8.32 5.33 8.59
N ALA A 833 -8.44 5.52 7.27
CA ALA A 833 -7.35 5.26 6.35
C ALA A 833 -6.17 6.23 6.55
N VAL A 834 -6.45 7.52 6.71
CA VAL A 834 -5.42 8.59 6.86
C VAL A 834 -4.69 8.56 8.21
N THR A 835 -5.18 7.82 9.19
CA THR A 835 -4.50 7.67 10.50
C THR A 835 -3.53 6.50 10.53
N ARG A 836 -3.55 5.63 9.51
CA ARG A 836 -2.57 4.54 9.42
C ARG A 836 -1.18 5.11 9.16
N PRO A 837 -0.16 4.69 9.92
CA PRO A 837 1.20 5.15 9.70
C PRO A 837 1.79 4.48 8.45
N ASP A 838 2.62 5.21 7.71
CA ASP A 838 3.44 4.66 6.63
C ASP A 838 4.74 4.07 7.20
N GLU A 839 4.67 2.96 7.95
CA GLU A 839 5.87 2.38 8.58
C GLU A 839 6.67 1.51 7.60
N LYS A 840 7.66 2.10 6.91
CA LYS A 840 8.82 1.31 6.43
C LYS A 840 9.79 1.11 7.58
N LEU A 841 9.68 -0.04 8.24
CA LEU A 841 10.61 -0.47 9.28
C LEU A 841 11.99 -0.75 8.67
N THR A 842 13.04 -0.38 9.41
CA THR A 842 14.43 -0.69 9.07
C THR A 842 14.86 -1.99 9.75
N ALA A 843 15.82 -2.69 9.16
CA ALA A 843 16.37 -3.90 9.76
C ALA A 843 17.01 -3.60 11.13
N SER A 844 17.69 -2.45 11.22
CA SER A 844 18.36 -1.95 12.43
C SER A 844 17.40 -1.61 13.57
N GLU A 845 16.21 -1.09 13.27
CA GLU A 845 15.16 -0.83 14.28
C GLU A 845 14.54 -2.10 14.84
N THR A 846 14.50 -3.14 14.03
CA THR A 846 13.72 -4.36 14.31
C THR A 846 14.60 -5.42 14.97
N VAL A 847 15.71 -5.79 14.35
CA VAL A 847 16.60 -6.86 14.83
C VAL A 847 17.78 -6.31 15.65
N GLY A 848 18.12 -5.02 15.49
CA GLY A 848 19.31 -4.40 16.10
C GLY A 848 19.21 -3.98 17.57
N ARG A 849 18.08 -4.19 18.29
CA ARG A 849 17.94 -3.79 19.72
C ARG A 849 17.17 -4.81 20.57
N PRO A 850 17.61 -5.10 21.81
CA PRO A 850 16.79 -5.79 22.80
C PRO A 850 15.73 -4.83 23.41
N SER A 851 14.46 -5.22 23.28
CA SER A 851 13.21 -4.78 23.95
C SER A 851 12.88 -3.28 24.16
N ARG A 852 11.56 -2.98 24.18
CA ARG A 852 10.90 -1.67 24.38
C ARG A 852 11.47 -0.82 25.53
N ARG A 853 12.07 -1.41 26.57
CA ARG A 853 12.69 -0.69 27.72
C ARG A 853 13.83 0.24 27.30
N SER A 854 14.57 -0.04 26.23
CA SER A 854 15.68 0.81 25.80
C SER A 854 15.24 2.11 25.10
N ARG A 855 14.05 2.15 24.48
CA ARG A 855 13.52 3.37 23.82
C ARG A 855 13.19 4.46 24.84
N LEU A 856 12.59 4.08 25.97
CA LEU A 856 12.33 5.00 27.07
C LEU A 856 13.64 5.46 27.72
N LYS A 857 14.57 4.54 27.95
CA LYS A 857 15.87 4.81 28.58
C LYS A 857 16.77 5.73 27.73
N HIS A 858 16.80 5.54 26.40
CA HIS A 858 17.53 6.44 25.50
C HIS A 858 16.88 7.83 25.41
N ARG A 859 15.55 7.95 25.36
CA ARG A 859 14.87 9.26 25.38
C ARG A 859 15.08 9.98 26.71
N LEU A 860 15.06 9.27 27.84
CA LEU A 860 15.37 9.81 29.17
C LEU A 860 16.84 10.20 29.33
N GLN A 861 17.78 9.35 28.91
CA GLN A 861 19.22 9.68 28.94
C GLN A 861 19.55 10.86 28.02
N HIS A 862 18.88 10.97 26.87
CA HIS A 862 18.97 12.11 25.98
C HIS A 862 18.42 13.39 26.63
N PHE A 863 17.26 13.32 27.30
CA PHE A 863 16.66 14.45 28.02
C PHE A 863 17.55 14.93 29.19
N VAL A 864 18.15 14.00 29.94
CA VAL A 864 19.07 14.31 31.04
C VAL A 864 20.38 14.93 30.55
N ARG A 865 20.92 14.49 29.40
CA ARG A 865 22.14 15.04 28.80
C ARG A 865 21.92 16.45 28.23
N VAL A 866 20.77 16.71 27.61
CA VAL A 866 20.36 18.05 27.14
C VAL A 866 20.15 19.00 28.32
N SER A 867 19.58 18.52 29.43
CA SER A 867 19.37 19.33 30.63
C SER A 867 20.68 19.70 31.34
N ARG A 868 21.67 18.80 31.38
CA ARG A 868 23.01 19.10 31.93
C ARG A 868 23.79 20.12 31.11
N HIS A 869 23.63 20.15 29.78
CA HIS A 869 24.27 21.16 28.94
C HIS A 869 23.64 22.56 29.11
N LYS A 870 22.30 22.65 29.30
CA LYS A 870 21.63 23.91 29.63
C LYS A 870 21.99 24.42 31.03
N LEU A 871 22.18 23.53 32.02
CA LEU A 871 22.60 23.93 33.37
C LEU A 871 24.07 24.37 33.44
N GLY A 872 24.94 23.80 32.58
CA GLY A 872 26.34 24.22 32.44
C GLY A 872 26.50 25.63 31.86
N SER A 873 25.64 26.04 30.93
CA SER A 873 25.67 27.39 30.34
C SER A 873 25.06 28.47 31.23
N VAL A 874 24.24 28.09 32.23
CA VAL A 874 23.68 29.03 33.22
C VAL A 874 24.68 29.31 34.35
N ARG A 875 25.56 28.36 34.69
CA ARG A 875 26.62 28.59 35.69
C ARG A 875 27.78 29.47 35.20
N SER A 876 28.00 29.60 33.88
CA SER A 876 29.03 30.49 33.33
C SER A 876 28.57 31.93 33.11
N ALA A 877 27.30 32.25 33.40
CA ALA A 877 26.70 33.57 33.14
C ALA A 877 26.44 34.41 34.41
N ILE A 878 26.87 33.94 35.58
CA ILE A 878 26.73 34.68 36.85
C ILE A 878 28.13 35.03 37.36
N LYS A 879 28.61 36.23 37.02
CA LYS A 879 29.69 36.89 37.77
C LYS A 879 29.11 37.42 39.08
N PRO A 880 29.78 37.26 40.24
CA PRO A 880 29.30 37.82 41.49
C PRO A 880 29.42 39.35 41.48
N LYS A 881 28.33 40.03 41.82
CA LYS A 881 28.36 41.46 42.19
C LYS A 881 28.86 41.52 43.63
N GLU A 882 29.97 42.22 43.83
CA GLU A 882 30.40 42.70 45.15
C GLU A 882 29.28 43.57 45.74
N LEU A 883 28.88 43.25 46.97
CA LEU A 883 28.10 44.14 47.81
C LEU A 883 28.79 44.22 49.16
N ASP A 884 29.07 45.48 49.48
CA ASP A 884 29.80 46.03 50.60
C ASP A 884 29.11 45.77 51.95
N HIS A 885 29.92 45.88 53.00
CA HIS A 885 29.63 45.54 54.39
C HIS A 885 28.48 46.32 55.04
N GLY A 886 27.81 45.65 55.98
CA GLY A 886 26.95 46.30 56.99
C GLY A 886 26.21 45.28 57.87
N ASP A 887 26.81 44.98 59.03
CA ASP A 887 26.21 44.66 60.34
C ASP A 887 24.67 44.50 60.42
N THR A 888 24.05 43.59 61.18
CA THR A 888 24.38 42.95 62.47
C THR A 888 23.30 41.90 62.78
N SER A 889 23.64 40.98 63.70
CA SER A 889 22.75 40.38 64.71
C SER A 889 21.88 39.12 64.38
N THR A 890 22.40 38.00 64.90
CA THR A 890 21.79 37.02 65.83
C THR A 890 20.60 36.11 65.46
N GLN A 891 20.86 34.81 65.72
CA GLN A 891 19.96 33.73 66.23
C GLN A 891 18.92 33.18 65.23
N GLY A 892 18.69 31.87 65.04
CA GLY A 892 19.12 30.65 65.69
C GLY A 892 18.06 29.54 65.44
N LEU A 893 18.48 28.27 65.38
CA LEU A 893 17.70 27.01 65.49
C LEU A 893 16.88 26.57 64.25
N ALA A 894 17.27 25.53 63.49
CA ALA A 894 17.30 24.09 63.80
C ALA A 894 15.91 23.41 63.87
N ARG A 895 15.46 22.81 62.76
CA ARG A 895 15.20 21.36 62.61
C ARG A 895 14.94 21.00 61.15
#